data_AF-K1V987-F1
#
_entry.id   AF-K1V987-F1
#
_cell.length_a   1.000
_cell.length_b   1.000
_cell.length_c   1.000
_cell.angle_alpha   90.00
_cell.angle_beta   90.00
_cell.angle_gamma   90.00
#
_symmetry.space_group_name_H-M   'P 1'
#
loop_
_entity.id
_entity.type
_entity.pdbx_description
1 polymer ?
#
loop_
_entity_poly.entity_id
_entity_poly.type
_entity_poly.pdbx_seq_one_letter_code
_entity_poly.pdbx_strand_id
1 'polypeptide(L)'
;MSLNRSTGPTQDLSFADQQELLAFIDKRNWFEGKLESLKALPRVYPFVHPYLVADSKSTSGYVRAGADKSEWRLPDRAQLAAWQNERNALEDEVNRFDDGDMERMKQKTRVLTRMPLTQPSTDLVEVTLELIVIIDHLHTLLRDREALLELTALRLQWDDLRFEATRESASVKFDIDHVVEVAQAWMPGAPALDSRSNLKAPVPSKASSSSQGSSLTDALLQTPAGSNAAVGVSPMRQLTPSPVRSASKSALHISILRSQLVGLQTRHRNYAFNLVKRASTVLDRMIDAAGRMKELGGIEGPMEDEANRRKGAVPEAFIEIQESLEEDAKDIGERVTWCSLFEGQSKKAHEYYVACNHSRHLAGQFLTKIELALAEPASSFTHAELNQLFKEASDILPAEIDDTFPRPTHASFPTKDQHNKDIESVLRAVRKEAQDELDIARKALTFYSSLLKARESLQAQQNRVKTLRHQLHQTLLRFEQGVADAPRPSLEDVARNGETHAGWLAAVPDWIDSGDLLVRAASDTQEATTLALMQYRKALQPPMAVKKLAPDTGVPDDLGTIVNDDASDLIDVARRCANLASSVKTDHEALPIILGVRRDNSDVSSDVEELRKKLIGAVNRAAWSSRTSVSAKYEDLDDELQTIVRQAEGAGEELSRLEAIIGNRLPVTMPLKEASTANLEGIDAARRDLGILSRVTRQAKAVASVSSEAAEHLVTLDSARDAISASNDSINDALDNIANISCALIATVSNDISFPNQHDSL
;
A
#
# COMPACT_ATOMS: atom_id res chain seq x y z
N MET A 1 -88.88 -72.95 -60.59
CA MET A 1 -89.87 -72.97 -61.69
C MET A 1 -89.12 -72.88 -62.99
N SER A 2 -89.17 -73.94 -63.78
CA SER A 2 -88.71 -73.96 -65.17
C SER A 2 -89.54 -72.99 -66.00
N LEU A 3 -88.91 -72.26 -66.93
CA LEU A 3 -89.41 -72.04 -68.31
C LEU A 3 -88.43 -71.17 -69.13
N ASN A 4 -87.99 -71.78 -70.24
CA ASN A 4 -87.68 -71.23 -71.56
C ASN A 4 -86.41 -70.37 -71.80
N ARG A 5 -85.43 -71.07 -72.40
CA ARG A 5 -84.61 -70.58 -73.51
C ARG A 5 -85.48 -69.80 -74.51
N SER A 6 -85.13 -68.55 -74.75
CA SER A 6 -85.44 -67.83 -75.98
C SER A 6 -84.11 -67.40 -76.60
N THR A 7 -83.91 -67.84 -77.84
CA THR A 7 -82.73 -67.63 -78.68
C THR A 7 -82.89 -66.37 -79.55
N GLY A 8 -81.92 -65.45 -79.50
CA GLY A 8 -81.65 -64.36 -80.47
C GLY A 8 -82.20 -62.97 -80.08
N PRO A 9 -81.44 -61.86 -80.24
CA PRO A 9 -80.51 -61.60 -81.35
C PRO A 9 -79.10 -61.12 -80.92
N THR A 10 -78.09 -61.98 -81.04
CA THR A 10 -76.66 -61.65 -80.88
C THR A 10 -75.89 -62.19 -82.09
N GLN A 11 -76.16 -61.66 -83.29
CA GLN A 11 -75.60 -62.24 -84.51
C GLN A 11 -74.76 -61.26 -85.35
N ASP A 12 -74.20 -60.20 -84.76
CA ASP A 12 -73.24 -59.31 -85.44
C ASP A 12 -71.97 -58.96 -84.63
N LEU A 13 -71.78 -59.51 -83.42
CA LEU A 13 -70.51 -59.41 -82.68
C LEU A 13 -69.82 -60.76 -82.57
N SER A 14 -68.48 -60.76 -82.64
CA SER A 14 -67.66 -61.94 -82.39
C SER A 14 -67.93 -62.50 -80.98
N PHE A 15 -67.88 -63.83 -80.83
CA PHE A 15 -68.05 -64.49 -79.53
C PHE A 15 -67.09 -63.94 -78.46
N ALA A 16 -65.88 -63.55 -78.88
CA ALA A 16 -64.89 -62.92 -78.01
C ALA A 16 -65.35 -61.55 -77.49
N ASP A 17 -66.00 -60.73 -78.33
CA ASP A 17 -66.46 -59.39 -77.96
C ASP A 17 -67.70 -59.45 -77.05
N GLN A 18 -68.55 -60.46 -77.22
CA GLN A 18 -69.70 -60.70 -76.33
C GLN A 18 -69.25 -61.13 -74.93
N GLN A 19 -68.24 -62.00 -74.83
CA GLN A 19 -67.68 -62.44 -73.55
C GLN A 19 -67.00 -61.27 -72.82
N GLU A 20 -66.37 -60.38 -73.57
CA GLU A 20 -65.72 -59.19 -73.02
C GLU A 20 -66.73 -58.12 -72.57
N LEU A 21 -67.83 -57.90 -73.32
CA LEU A 21 -68.92 -57.03 -72.91
C LEU A 21 -69.55 -57.52 -71.60
N LEU A 22 -69.77 -58.83 -71.44
CA LEU A 22 -70.25 -59.39 -70.17
C LEU A 22 -69.26 -59.15 -69.03
N ALA A 23 -67.96 -59.32 -69.26
CA ALA A 23 -66.93 -59.02 -68.26
C ALA A 23 -66.90 -57.52 -67.88
N PHE A 24 -67.20 -56.62 -68.81
CA PHE A 24 -67.31 -55.18 -68.52
C PHE A 24 -68.61 -54.81 -67.81
N ILE A 25 -69.73 -55.46 -68.12
CA ILE A 25 -70.99 -55.30 -67.37
C ILE A 25 -70.82 -55.79 -65.93
N ASP A 26 -70.14 -56.92 -65.71
CA ASP A 26 -69.83 -57.42 -64.37
C ASP A 26 -68.94 -56.44 -63.59
N LYS A 27 -67.94 -55.85 -64.26
CA LYS A 27 -67.10 -54.79 -63.65
C LYS A 27 -67.89 -53.51 -63.39
N ARG A 28 -68.80 -53.09 -64.27
CA ARG A 28 -69.71 -51.96 -64.04
C ARG A 28 -70.53 -52.18 -62.78
N ASN A 29 -71.18 -53.34 -62.66
CA ASN A 29 -71.97 -53.68 -61.48
C ASN A 29 -71.10 -53.70 -60.20
N TRP A 30 -69.82 -54.10 -60.31
CA TRP A 30 -68.86 -54.01 -59.22
C TRP A 30 -68.55 -52.56 -58.83
N PHE A 31 -68.25 -51.68 -59.79
CA PHE A 31 -67.99 -50.26 -59.53
C PHE A 31 -69.23 -49.52 -58.99
N GLU A 32 -70.44 -49.84 -59.47
CA GLU A 32 -71.70 -49.34 -58.93
C GLU A 32 -71.91 -49.80 -57.48
N GLY A 33 -71.66 -51.09 -57.20
CA GLY A 33 -71.71 -51.62 -55.85
C GLY A 33 -70.70 -50.94 -54.91
N LYS A 34 -69.49 -50.65 -55.41
CA LYS A 34 -68.47 -49.92 -54.64
C LYS A 34 -68.84 -48.45 -54.45
N LEU A 35 -69.40 -47.81 -55.46
CA LEU A 35 -69.89 -46.44 -55.39
C LEU A 35 -71.00 -46.31 -54.32
N GLU A 36 -71.98 -47.21 -54.32
CA GLU A 36 -73.04 -47.21 -53.30
C GLU A 36 -72.50 -47.55 -51.91
N SER A 37 -71.51 -48.44 -51.81
CA SER A 37 -70.84 -48.71 -50.52
C SER A 37 -70.10 -47.49 -49.96
N LEU A 38 -69.45 -46.69 -50.83
CA LEU A 38 -68.74 -45.48 -50.42
C LEU A 38 -69.70 -44.33 -50.07
N LYS A 39 -70.83 -44.21 -50.77
CA LYS A 39 -71.90 -43.27 -50.42
C LYS A 39 -72.59 -43.64 -49.11
N ALA A 40 -72.70 -44.94 -48.81
CA ALA A 40 -73.29 -45.45 -47.58
C ALA A 40 -72.38 -45.30 -46.35
N LEU A 41 -71.08 -45.02 -46.53
CA LEU A 41 -70.18 -44.77 -45.40
C LEU A 41 -70.57 -43.46 -44.69
N PRO A 42 -70.64 -43.48 -43.34
CA PRO A 42 -70.94 -42.27 -42.58
C PRO A 42 -69.90 -41.18 -42.83
N ARG A 43 -70.36 -39.95 -43.02
CA ARG A 43 -69.51 -38.77 -43.10
C ARG A 43 -68.89 -38.50 -41.73
N VAL A 44 -67.58 -38.25 -41.71
CA VAL A 44 -66.86 -37.92 -40.47
C VAL A 44 -66.84 -36.40 -40.34
N TYR A 45 -67.18 -35.91 -39.15
CA TYR A 45 -67.11 -34.49 -38.82
C TYR A 45 -65.84 -34.20 -38.02
N PRO A 46 -64.81 -33.56 -38.60
CA PRO A 46 -63.49 -33.44 -37.95
C PRO A 46 -63.48 -32.54 -36.71
N PHE A 47 -64.40 -31.58 -36.61
CA PHE A 47 -64.35 -30.52 -35.60
C PHE A 47 -65.24 -30.76 -34.37
N VAL A 48 -65.84 -31.93 -34.25
CA VAL A 48 -66.72 -32.25 -33.11
C VAL A 48 -65.91 -32.39 -31.82
N HIS A 49 -66.50 -31.97 -30.70
CA HIS A 49 -65.95 -32.08 -29.33
C HIS A 49 -64.57 -31.42 -29.18
N PRO A 50 -64.51 -30.09 -28.98
CA PRO A 50 -63.28 -29.33 -29.02
C PRO A 50 -62.54 -29.40 -27.68
N TYR A 51 -63.19 -29.70 -26.56
CA TYR A 51 -62.56 -29.72 -25.25
C TYR A 51 -62.08 -31.14 -24.86
N LEU A 52 -60.89 -31.22 -24.27
CA LEU A 52 -60.30 -32.48 -23.78
C LEU A 52 -60.37 -32.57 -22.26
N VAL A 53 -60.66 -33.76 -21.75
CA VAL A 53 -60.64 -34.10 -20.33
C VAL A 53 -59.63 -35.20 -20.11
N ALA A 54 -58.76 -35.06 -19.12
CA ALA A 54 -57.79 -36.08 -18.77
C ALA A 54 -58.50 -37.35 -18.27
N ASP A 55 -58.13 -38.50 -18.84
CA ASP A 55 -58.61 -39.81 -18.40
C ASP A 55 -57.47 -40.82 -18.46
N SER A 56 -57.11 -41.36 -17.31
CA SER A 56 -56.05 -42.36 -17.17
C SER A 56 -56.36 -43.70 -17.84
N LYS A 57 -57.63 -43.97 -18.19
CA LYS A 57 -58.05 -45.24 -18.81
C LYS A 57 -57.98 -45.22 -20.33
N SER A 58 -57.89 -44.05 -20.94
CA SER A 58 -57.80 -43.89 -22.40
C SER A 58 -56.39 -44.19 -22.91
N THR A 59 -56.28 -44.82 -24.09
CA THR A 59 -55.00 -45.08 -24.76
C THR A 59 -54.21 -43.80 -25.07
N SER A 60 -54.89 -42.67 -25.29
CA SER A 60 -54.28 -41.36 -25.52
C SER A 60 -54.12 -40.52 -24.24
N GLY A 61 -54.62 -41.01 -23.10
CA GLY A 61 -54.61 -40.30 -21.81
C GLY A 61 -55.68 -39.20 -21.66
N TYR A 62 -56.53 -39.01 -22.67
CA TYR A 62 -57.63 -38.06 -22.64
C TYR A 62 -58.89 -38.62 -23.32
N VAL A 63 -60.03 -38.04 -22.97
CA VAL A 63 -61.34 -38.23 -23.63
C VAL A 63 -61.89 -36.86 -24.02
N ARG A 64 -62.60 -36.79 -25.15
CA ARG A 64 -63.23 -35.55 -25.59
C ARG A 64 -64.52 -35.30 -24.80
N ALA A 65 -64.66 -34.11 -24.23
CA ALA A 65 -65.83 -33.74 -23.45
C ALA A 65 -67.09 -33.83 -24.32
N GLY A 66 -68.11 -34.55 -23.84
CA GLY A 66 -69.39 -34.69 -24.56
C GLY A 66 -69.45 -35.81 -25.59
N ALA A 67 -68.33 -36.48 -25.90
CA ALA A 67 -68.29 -37.55 -26.90
C ALA A 67 -69.18 -38.76 -26.54
N ASP A 68 -69.36 -39.06 -25.26
CA ASP A 68 -70.18 -40.20 -24.84
C ASP A 68 -71.68 -39.97 -25.03
N LYS A 69 -72.10 -38.70 -25.05
CA LYS A 69 -73.51 -38.29 -25.12
C LYS A 69 -73.95 -37.87 -26.52
N SER A 70 -73.02 -37.73 -27.46
CA SER A 70 -73.28 -37.28 -28.82
C SER A 70 -73.39 -38.45 -29.80
N GLU A 71 -74.25 -38.29 -30.80
CA GLU A 71 -74.41 -39.21 -31.92
C GLU A 71 -73.18 -39.20 -32.86
N TRP A 72 -72.40 -38.12 -32.84
CA TRP A 72 -71.23 -37.92 -33.68
C TRP A 72 -69.94 -38.15 -32.87
N ARG A 73 -69.13 -39.11 -33.33
CA ARG A 73 -67.85 -39.45 -32.71
C ARG A 73 -66.71 -39.36 -33.72
N LEU A 74 -65.59 -38.81 -33.27
CA LEU A 74 -64.36 -38.80 -34.03
C LEU A 74 -63.74 -40.21 -34.02
N PRO A 75 -63.24 -40.73 -35.15
CA PRO A 75 -62.58 -42.03 -35.19
C PRO A 75 -61.32 -42.08 -34.32
N ASP A 76 -61.03 -43.27 -33.81
CA ASP A 76 -59.73 -43.55 -33.17
C ASP A 76 -58.62 -43.68 -34.22
N ARG A 77 -57.36 -43.51 -33.81
CA ARG A 77 -56.20 -43.63 -34.72
C ARG A 77 -56.13 -44.96 -35.48
N ALA A 78 -56.45 -46.06 -34.81
CA ALA A 78 -56.46 -47.38 -35.43
C ALA A 78 -57.57 -47.50 -36.49
N GLN A 79 -58.75 -46.91 -36.21
CA GLN A 79 -59.86 -46.88 -37.14
C GLN A 79 -59.56 -45.98 -38.35
N LEU A 80 -58.95 -44.82 -38.10
CA LEU A 80 -58.54 -43.90 -39.16
C LEU A 80 -57.50 -44.54 -40.10
N ALA A 81 -56.50 -45.24 -39.55
CA ALA A 81 -55.51 -45.96 -40.34
C ALA A 81 -56.13 -47.09 -41.17
N ALA A 82 -57.12 -47.81 -40.60
CA ALA A 82 -57.86 -48.83 -41.35
C ALA A 82 -58.62 -48.19 -42.54
N TRP A 83 -59.33 -47.07 -42.32
CA TRP A 83 -60.05 -46.37 -43.38
C TRP A 83 -59.13 -45.80 -44.47
N GLN A 84 -57.94 -45.33 -44.11
CA GLN A 84 -56.93 -44.89 -45.07
C GLN A 84 -56.43 -46.06 -45.92
N ASN A 85 -56.15 -47.21 -45.30
CA ASN A 85 -55.71 -48.41 -46.02
C ASN A 85 -56.79 -48.97 -46.96
N GLU A 86 -58.05 -49.01 -46.51
CA GLU A 86 -59.20 -49.42 -47.32
C GLU A 86 -59.38 -48.50 -48.54
N ARG A 87 -59.27 -47.18 -48.33
CA ARG A 87 -59.34 -46.20 -49.41
C ARG A 87 -58.21 -46.36 -50.41
N ASN A 88 -56.96 -46.50 -49.94
CA ASN A 88 -55.80 -46.64 -50.83
C ASN A 88 -55.87 -47.94 -51.65
N ALA A 89 -56.35 -49.04 -51.04
CA ALA A 89 -56.57 -50.29 -51.76
C ALA A 89 -57.64 -50.14 -52.86
N LEU A 90 -58.73 -49.40 -52.58
CA LEU A 90 -59.76 -49.11 -53.57
C LEU A 90 -59.23 -48.21 -54.69
N GLU A 91 -58.49 -47.15 -54.36
CA GLU A 91 -57.90 -46.27 -55.36
C GLU A 91 -56.90 -47.00 -56.26
N ASP A 92 -56.05 -47.86 -55.71
CA ASP A 92 -55.13 -48.71 -56.48
C ASP A 92 -55.89 -49.64 -57.45
N GLU A 93 -57.01 -50.21 -57.02
CA GLU A 93 -57.84 -51.10 -57.85
C GLU A 93 -58.54 -50.32 -58.97
N VAL A 94 -59.03 -49.11 -58.69
CA VAL A 94 -59.65 -48.22 -59.67
C VAL A 94 -58.61 -47.73 -60.70
N ASN A 95 -57.43 -47.28 -60.25
CA ASN A 95 -56.36 -46.81 -61.12
C ASN A 95 -55.87 -47.91 -62.07
N ARG A 96 -55.67 -49.14 -61.56
CA ARG A 96 -55.29 -50.30 -62.39
C ARG A 96 -56.32 -50.59 -63.48
N PHE A 97 -57.59 -50.36 -63.20
CA PHE A 97 -58.65 -50.55 -64.18
C PHE A 97 -58.70 -49.42 -65.22
N ASP A 98 -58.58 -48.16 -64.80
CA ASP A 98 -58.62 -47.00 -65.71
C ASP A 98 -57.41 -46.96 -66.67
N ASP A 99 -56.20 -47.27 -66.18
CA ASP A 99 -54.98 -47.25 -66.99
C ASP A 99 -54.90 -48.39 -68.03
N GLY A 100 -55.58 -49.51 -67.78
CA GLY A 100 -55.43 -50.73 -68.59
C GLY A 100 -56.69 -51.12 -69.34
N ASP A 101 -57.71 -51.53 -68.59
CA ASP A 101 -58.90 -52.17 -69.15
C ASP A 101 -59.88 -51.14 -69.73
N MET A 102 -59.98 -49.95 -69.13
CA MET A 102 -60.77 -48.85 -69.68
C MET A 102 -60.20 -48.33 -71.00
N GLU A 103 -58.88 -48.21 -71.13
CA GLU A 103 -58.27 -47.78 -72.40
C GLU A 103 -58.51 -48.80 -73.54
N ARG A 104 -58.47 -50.10 -73.22
CA ARG A 104 -58.87 -51.18 -74.14
C ARG A 104 -60.33 -51.06 -74.57
N MET A 105 -61.23 -50.78 -73.61
CA MET A 105 -62.66 -50.64 -73.86
C MET A 105 -62.98 -49.38 -74.69
N LYS A 106 -62.32 -48.24 -74.40
CA LYS A 106 -62.40 -46.99 -75.18
C LYS A 106 -61.94 -47.22 -76.63
N GLN A 107 -60.85 -47.95 -76.83
CA GLN A 107 -60.33 -48.24 -78.17
C GLN A 107 -61.27 -49.16 -78.97
N LYS A 108 -61.85 -50.18 -78.33
CA LYS A 108 -62.84 -51.07 -78.98
C LYS A 108 -64.12 -50.33 -79.34
N THR A 109 -64.60 -49.47 -78.46
CA THR A 109 -65.77 -48.61 -78.71
C THR A 109 -65.51 -47.64 -79.86
N ARG A 110 -64.30 -47.05 -79.96
CA ARG A 110 -63.90 -46.23 -81.12
C ARG A 110 -63.86 -46.99 -82.45
N VAL A 111 -63.51 -48.28 -82.42
CA VAL A 111 -63.50 -49.13 -83.62
C VAL A 111 -64.94 -49.47 -84.03
N LEU A 112 -65.80 -49.80 -83.07
CA LEU A 112 -67.18 -50.20 -83.32
C LEU A 112 -68.10 -49.05 -83.72
N THR A 113 -67.85 -47.83 -83.22
CA THR A 113 -68.57 -46.62 -83.66
C THR A 113 -68.27 -46.20 -85.11
N ARG A 114 -67.24 -46.78 -85.75
CA ARG A 114 -66.94 -46.58 -87.18
C ARG A 114 -67.70 -47.57 -88.09
N MET A 115 -68.35 -48.57 -87.52
CA MET A 115 -69.20 -49.54 -88.21
C MET A 115 -70.68 -49.12 -88.09
N PRO A 116 -71.59 -49.54 -88.99
CA PRO A 116 -73.01 -49.21 -88.87
C PRO A 116 -73.54 -49.70 -87.52
N LEU A 117 -74.07 -48.77 -86.71
CA LEU A 117 -74.50 -49.04 -85.34
C LEU A 117 -75.58 -50.11 -85.32
N THR A 118 -75.26 -51.24 -84.70
CA THR A 118 -76.22 -52.29 -84.33
C THR A 118 -76.63 -52.06 -82.87
N GLN A 119 -77.78 -52.63 -82.47
CA GLN A 119 -78.26 -52.54 -81.09
C GLN A 119 -77.17 -52.91 -80.04
N PRO A 120 -76.44 -54.02 -80.16
CA PRO A 120 -75.40 -54.37 -79.18
C PRO A 120 -74.14 -53.50 -79.24
N SER A 121 -73.83 -52.83 -80.37
CA SER A 121 -72.74 -51.84 -80.38
C SER A 121 -73.15 -50.52 -79.73
N THR A 122 -74.45 -50.21 -79.70
CA THR A 122 -75.02 -49.10 -78.92
C THR A 122 -74.96 -49.39 -77.43
N ASP A 123 -75.30 -50.62 -77.01
CA ASP A 123 -75.21 -51.06 -75.61
C ASP A 123 -73.76 -50.99 -75.08
N LEU A 124 -72.77 -51.36 -75.88
CA LEU A 124 -71.35 -51.21 -75.49
C LEU A 124 -70.96 -49.75 -75.29
N VAL A 125 -71.36 -48.85 -76.21
CA VAL A 125 -71.10 -47.41 -76.07
C VAL A 125 -71.74 -46.85 -74.80
N GLU A 126 -72.97 -47.22 -74.50
CA GLU A 126 -73.68 -46.84 -73.27
C GLU A 126 -72.94 -47.30 -72.02
N VAL A 127 -72.60 -48.61 -71.94
CA VAL A 127 -71.84 -49.18 -70.82
C VAL A 127 -70.49 -48.48 -70.65
N THR A 128 -69.80 -48.13 -71.74
CA THR A 128 -68.52 -47.41 -71.63
C THR A 128 -68.67 -46.00 -71.08
N LEU A 129 -69.72 -45.28 -71.47
CA LEU A 129 -69.96 -43.90 -71.04
C LEU A 129 -70.41 -43.88 -69.58
N GLU A 130 -71.31 -44.79 -69.20
CA GLU A 130 -71.70 -45.02 -67.80
C GLU A 130 -70.48 -45.33 -66.94
N LEU A 131 -69.61 -46.24 -67.38
CA LEU A 131 -68.45 -46.66 -66.59
C LEU A 131 -67.43 -45.51 -66.40
N ILE A 132 -67.21 -44.67 -67.42
CA ILE A 132 -66.36 -43.48 -67.29
C ILE A 132 -66.93 -42.49 -66.26
N VAL A 133 -68.24 -42.24 -66.30
CA VAL A 133 -68.90 -41.34 -65.34
C VAL A 133 -68.84 -41.89 -63.93
N ILE A 134 -69.06 -43.20 -63.76
CA ILE A 134 -68.98 -43.88 -62.46
C ILE A 134 -67.56 -43.79 -61.90
N ILE A 135 -66.53 -44.00 -62.73
CA ILE A 135 -65.12 -43.94 -62.31
C ILE A 135 -64.70 -42.51 -61.97
N ASP A 136 -65.09 -41.51 -62.75
CA ASP A 136 -64.79 -40.10 -62.44
C ASP A 136 -65.48 -39.65 -61.14
N HIS A 137 -66.72 -40.08 -60.92
CA HIS A 137 -67.43 -39.83 -59.68
C HIS A 137 -66.78 -40.57 -58.50
N LEU A 138 -66.32 -41.80 -58.70
CA LEU A 138 -65.61 -42.59 -57.70
C LEU A 138 -64.27 -41.93 -57.33
N HIS A 139 -63.48 -41.47 -58.29
CA HIS A 139 -62.24 -40.73 -58.02
C HIS A 139 -62.50 -39.43 -57.28
N THR A 140 -63.56 -38.70 -57.64
CA THR A 140 -63.95 -37.48 -56.92
C THR A 140 -64.29 -37.78 -55.46
N LEU A 141 -65.10 -38.82 -55.21
CA LEU A 141 -65.44 -39.24 -53.85
C LEU A 141 -64.23 -39.77 -53.06
N LEU A 142 -63.31 -40.47 -53.71
CA LEU A 142 -62.08 -40.97 -53.09
C LEU A 142 -61.12 -39.83 -52.72
N ARG A 143 -61.00 -38.80 -53.57
CA ARG A 143 -60.22 -37.57 -53.29
C ARG A 143 -60.84 -36.75 -52.16
N ASP A 144 -62.16 -36.57 -52.18
CA ASP A 144 -62.87 -35.86 -51.12
C ASP A 144 -62.73 -36.60 -49.78
N ARG A 145 -62.79 -37.95 -49.81
CA ARG A 145 -62.59 -38.77 -48.62
C ARG A 145 -61.13 -38.76 -48.14
N GLU A 146 -60.15 -38.74 -49.04
CA GLU A 146 -58.73 -38.57 -48.69
C GLU A 146 -58.51 -37.26 -47.94
N ALA A 147 -58.94 -36.14 -48.52
CA ALA A 147 -58.80 -34.83 -47.91
C ALA A 147 -59.46 -34.75 -46.52
N LEU A 148 -60.62 -35.40 -46.35
CA LEU A 148 -61.31 -35.51 -45.08
C LEU A 148 -60.56 -36.39 -44.07
N LEU A 149 -60.04 -37.55 -44.48
CA LEU A 149 -59.26 -38.43 -43.60
C LEU A 149 -57.93 -37.76 -43.20
N GLU A 150 -57.27 -37.05 -44.10
CA GLU A 150 -56.09 -36.23 -43.80
C GLU A 150 -56.40 -35.12 -42.79
N LEU A 151 -57.51 -34.40 -42.95
CA LEU A 151 -57.92 -33.39 -41.98
C LEU A 151 -58.23 -34.00 -40.61
N THR A 152 -58.88 -35.17 -40.56
CA THR A 152 -59.09 -35.88 -39.28
C THR A 152 -57.77 -36.36 -38.67
N ALA A 153 -56.78 -36.76 -39.48
CA ALA A 153 -55.46 -37.13 -38.99
C ALA A 153 -54.74 -35.94 -38.37
N LEU A 154 -54.78 -34.78 -39.04
CA LEU A 154 -54.23 -33.52 -38.52
C LEU A 154 -54.93 -33.10 -37.22
N ARG A 155 -56.26 -33.24 -37.15
CA ARG A 155 -57.05 -33.00 -35.93
C ARG A 155 -56.60 -33.88 -34.76
N LEU A 156 -56.44 -35.18 -34.98
CA LEU A 156 -55.96 -36.12 -33.95
C LEU A 156 -54.52 -35.80 -33.52
N GLN A 157 -53.68 -35.37 -34.45
CA GLN A 157 -52.31 -34.95 -34.13
C GLN A 157 -52.30 -33.67 -33.28
N TRP A 158 -53.15 -32.70 -33.61
CA TRP A 158 -53.30 -31.46 -32.83
C TRP A 158 -53.84 -31.74 -31.42
N ASP A 159 -54.82 -32.66 -31.28
CA ASP A 159 -55.34 -33.11 -29.98
C ASP A 159 -54.26 -33.66 -29.05
N ASP A 160 -53.36 -34.49 -29.59
CA ASP A 160 -52.26 -35.05 -28.81
C ASP A 160 -51.27 -33.97 -28.38
N LEU A 161 -50.86 -33.10 -29.31
CA LEU A 161 -49.89 -32.05 -29.03
C LEU A 161 -50.42 -31.06 -27.99
N ARG A 162 -51.69 -30.65 -28.08
CA ARG A 162 -52.28 -29.71 -27.12
C ARG A 162 -52.50 -30.36 -25.74
N PHE A 163 -52.86 -31.64 -25.69
CA PHE A 163 -53.01 -32.34 -24.41
C PHE A 163 -51.66 -32.49 -23.71
N GLU A 164 -50.63 -32.89 -24.46
CA GLU A 164 -49.27 -32.96 -23.95
C GLU A 164 -48.76 -31.58 -23.52
N ALA A 165 -49.04 -30.53 -24.30
CA ALA A 165 -48.72 -29.15 -23.94
C ALA A 165 -49.41 -28.73 -22.63
N THR A 166 -50.71 -28.99 -22.48
CA THR A 166 -51.46 -28.63 -21.27
C THR A 166 -50.88 -29.35 -20.04
N ARG A 167 -50.56 -30.64 -20.17
CA ARG A 167 -49.93 -31.43 -19.10
C ARG A 167 -48.55 -30.90 -18.73
N GLU A 168 -47.70 -30.64 -19.72
CA GLU A 168 -46.36 -30.12 -19.50
C GLU A 168 -46.40 -28.71 -18.89
N SER A 169 -47.33 -27.85 -19.34
CA SER A 169 -47.51 -26.50 -18.78
C SER A 169 -47.79 -26.52 -17.28
N ALA A 170 -48.65 -27.43 -16.81
CA ALA A 170 -48.96 -27.60 -15.40
C ALA A 170 -47.74 -28.10 -14.62
N SER A 171 -46.98 -29.04 -15.18
CA SER A 171 -45.74 -29.55 -14.58
C SER A 171 -44.66 -28.46 -14.48
N VAL A 172 -44.46 -27.68 -15.54
CA VAL A 172 -43.45 -26.60 -15.57
C VAL A 172 -43.84 -25.46 -14.63
N LYS A 173 -45.13 -25.11 -14.53
CA LYS A 173 -45.63 -24.13 -13.54
C LYS A 173 -45.33 -24.59 -12.11
N PHE A 174 -45.55 -25.87 -11.79
CA PHE A 174 -45.19 -26.45 -10.50
C PHE A 174 -43.67 -26.41 -10.23
N ASP A 175 -42.85 -26.77 -11.22
CA ASP A 175 -41.39 -26.71 -11.10
C ASP A 175 -40.89 -25.26 -10.89
N ILE A 176 -41.50 -24.27 -11.57
CA ILE A 176 -41.22 -22.84 -11.36
C ILE A 176 -41.49 -22.46 -9.91
N ASP A 177 -42.68 -22.77 -9.39
CA ASP A 177 -43.06 -22.42 -8.03
C ASP A 177 -42.11 -23.06 -7.00
N HIS A 178 -41.69 -24.30 -7.25
CA HIS A 178 -40.69 -24.97 -6.41
C HIS A 178 -39.32 -24.27 -6.46
N VAL A 179 -38.81 -23.92 -7.65
CA VAL A 179 -37.55 -23.17 -7.79
C VAL A 179 -37.64 -21.82 -7.09
N VAL A 180 -38.79 -21.15 -7.18
CA VAL A 180 -39.06 -19.86 -6.54
C VAL A 180 -39.10 -19.99 -5.00
N GLU A 181 -39.63 -21.09 -4.46
CA GLU A 181 -39.59 -21.40 -3.02
C GLU A 181 -38.16 -21.64 -2.53
N VAL A 182 -37.41 -22.49 -3.23
CA VAL A 182 -36.00 -22.76 -2.92
C VAL A 182 -35.18 -21.46 -3.01
N ALA A 183 -35.44 -20.65 -4.03
CA ALA A 183 -34.81 -19.34 -4.23
C ALA A 183 -35.03 -18.39 -3.04
N GLN A 184 -36.23 -18.35 -2.45
CA GLN A 184 -36.53 -17.51 -1.27
C GLN A 184 -35.86 -17.97 0.01
N ALA A 185 -35.59 -19.27 0.13
CA ALA A 185 -34.89 -19.80 1.30
C ALA A 185 -33.42 -19.34 1.33
N TRP A 186 -32.89 -18.86 0.20
CA TRP A 186 -31.53 -18.38 0.11
C TRP A 186 -31.35 -16.99 0.73
N MET A 187 -30.41 -16.85 1.66
CA MET A 187 -29.98 -15.55 2.18
C MET A 187 -28.45 -15.48 2.21
N PRO A 188 -27.83 -14.31 1.95
CA PRO A 188 -26.38 -14.15 2.04
C PRO A 188 -25.88 -14.52 3.44
N GLY A 189 -24.97 -15.49 3.52
CA GLY A 189 -24.35 -15.91 4.79
C GLY A 189 -25.18 -16.86 5.66
N ALA A 190 -26.44 -17.14 5.32
CA ALA A 190 -27.25 -18.08 6.07
C ALA A 190 -26.76 -19.53 5.88
N PRO A 191 -26.73 -20.36 6.94
CA PRO A 191 -26.58 -21.79 6.77
C PRO A 191 -27.82 -22.33 6.05
N ALA A 192 -27.62 -23.09 4.97
CA ALA A 192 -28.73 -23.71 4.25
C ALA A 192 -29.58 -24.54 5.21
N LEU A 193 -30.90 -24.30 5.24
CA LEU A 193 -31.85 -25.22 5.85
C LEU A 193 -31.73 -26.56 5.11
N ASP A 194 -31.53 -27.64 5.86
CA ASP A 194 -31.55 -29.00 5.34
C ASP A 194 -32.97 -29.37 4.88
N SER A 195 -33.42 -28.82 3.76
CA SER A 195 -34.69 -29.14 3.11
C SER A 195 -34.65 -30.51 2.41
N ARG A 196 -33.96 -31.49 3.01
CA ARG A 196 -34.07 -32.92 2.66
C ARG A 196 -35.14 -33.65 3.48
N SER A 197 -35.88 -32.93 4.35
CA SER A 197 -36.96 -33.50 5.15
C SER A 197 -38.33 -32.97 4.69
N ASN A 198 -38.90 -33.56 3.62
CA ASN A 198 -40.37 -33.75 3.42
C ASN A 198 -40.73 -34.11 1.97
N LEU A 199 -40.10 -35.15 1.40
CA LEU A 199 -40.70 -35.87 0.26
C LEU A 199 -41.47 -37.08 0.81
N LYS A 200 -42.69 -36.85 1.30
CA LYS A 200 -43.70 -37.90 1.44
C LYS A 200 -44.62 -37.81 0.21
N ALA A 201 -44.20 -38.46 -0.87
CA ALA A 201 -45.14 -38.80 -1.94
C ALA A 201 -46.02 -39.98 -1.46
N PRO A 202 -47.34 -39.99 -1.74
CA PRO A 202 -48.21 -41.10 -1.37
C PRO A 202 -47.95 -42.30 -2.30
N VAL A 203 -47.62 -43.44 -1.69
CA VAL A 203 -47.54 -44.75 -2.35
C VAL A 203 -48.96 -45.24 -2.67
N PRO A 204 -49.14 -46.03 -3.74
CA PRO A 204 -49.64 -47.38 -3.50
C PRO A 204 -48.72 -48.45 -4.09
N SER A 205 -48.68 -49.54 -3.34
CA SER A 205 -47.72 -50.62 -3.34
C SER A 205 -48.06 -51.70 -4.37
N LYS A 206 -47.01 -52.34 -4.93
CA LYS A 206 -46.79 -53.80 -4.85
C LYS A 206 -45.53 -54.23 -5.64
N ALA A 207 -44.74 -55.05 -4.95
CA ALA A 207 -43.87 -56.13 -5.43
C ALA A 207 -42.39 -55.98 -5.05
N SER A 208 -42.03 -56.84 -4.12
CA SER A 208 -40.72 -57.19 -3.58
C SER A 208 -39.82 -57.93 -4.56
N SER A 209 -38.53 -57.59 -4.61
CA SER A 209 -37.42 -58.54 -4.37
C SER A 209 -36.05 -57.86 -4.51
N SER A 210 -35.26 -57.96 -3.44
CA SER A 210 -33.80 -58.09 -3.37
C SER A 210 -32.92 -57.69 -4.57
N SER A 211 -32.01 -56.75 -4.35
CA SER A 211 -30.57 -57.00 -4.52
C SER A 211 -29.72 -55.81 -4.06
N GLN A 212 -28.55 -56.16 -3.55
CA GLN A 212 -27.51 -55.30 -3.01
C GLN A 212 -26.80 -54.50 -4.11
N GLY A 213 -26.27 -53.33 -3.75
CA GLY A 213 -24.95 -52.91 -4.21
C GLY A 213 -24.87 -51.90 -5.35
N SER A 214 -24.10 -50.84 -5.07
CA SER A 214 -23.31 -50.00 -5.99
C SER A 214 -24.01 -49.07 -6.98
N SER A 215 -24.16 -47.82 -6.50
CA SER A 215 -23.67 -46.58 -7.11
C SER A 215 -22.84 -46.75 -8.40
N LEU A 216 -23.38 -46.28 -9.52
CA LEU A 216 -22.65 -46.00 -10.76
C LEU A 216 -22.88 -44.53 -11.14
N THR A 217 -21.93 -43.69 -10.74
CA THR A 217 -21.68 -42.36 -11.35
C THR A 217 -20.21 -42.32 -11.67
N ASP A 218 -19.81 -42.81 -12.84
CA ASP A 218 -18.77 -42.19 -13.67
C ASP A 218 -18.52 -43.07 -14.90
N ALA A 219 -19.04 -42.64 -16.04
CA ALA A 219 -18.55 -43.05 -17.34
C ALA A 219 -19.09 -42.06 -18.36
N LEU A 220 -18.20 -41.18 -18.84
CA LEU A 220 -17.97 -40.90 -20.27
C LEU A 220 -17.26 -39.56 -20.41
N LEU A 221 -15.93 -39.60 -20.52
CA LEU A 221 -15.13 -38.75 -21.41
C LEU A 221 -13.73 -39.36 -21.52
N GLN A 222 -13.54 -40.24 -22.50
CA GLN A 222 -12.22 -40.61 -23.01
C GLN A 222 -12.24 -40.51 -24.53
N THR A 223 -11.34 -39.69 -25.06
CA THR A 223 -10.68 -39.87 -26.36
C THR A 223 -9.23 -39.40 -26.25
N PRO A 224 -8.31 -39.94 -27.08
CA PRO A 224 -7.04 -40.47 -26.60
C PRO A 224 -5.81 -39.68 -27.08
N ALA A 225 -4.68 -39.83 -26.40
CA ALA A 225 -3.35 -39.67 -27.00
C ALA A 225 -2.25 -40.31 -26.16
N GLY A 226 -1.56 -41.29 -26.76
CA GLY A 226 -0.09 -41.40 -26.74
C GLY A 226 0.61 -41.88 -25.46
N SER A 227 0.90 -43.18 -25.42
CA SER A 227 1.89 -43.82 -24.55
C SER A 227 3.30 -43.22 -24.70
N ASN A 228 4.02 -43.02 -23.60
CA ASN A 228 5.22 -43.82 -23.28
C ASN A 228 5.85 -43.43 -21.92
N ALA A 229 6.30 -44.46 -21.23
CA ALA A 229 6.90 -44.45 -19.90
C ALA A 229 8.32 -43.86 -19.88
N ALA A 230 8.70 -43.26 -18.74
CA ALA A 230 10.03 -43.44 -18.16
C ALA A 230 10.05 -43.05 -16.68
N VAL A 231 10.68 -43.94 -15.92
CA VAL A 231 11.07 -43.86 -14.51
C VAL A 231 12.04 -42.70 -14.29
N GLY A 232 11.86 -41.93 -13.20
CA GLY A 232 12.78 -40.87 -12.80
C GLY A 232 12.55 -40.41 -11.37
N VAL A 233 13.53 -40.70 -10.51
CA VAL A 233 13.60 -40.43 -9.07
C VAL A 233 13.87 -38.95 -8.79
N SER A 234 13.27 -38.42 -7.69
CA SER A 234 13.65 -37.25 -6.85
C SER A 234 12.52 -36.19 -6.73
N PRO A 235 12.58 -35.25 -5.75
CA PRO A 235 12.56 -35.44 -4.30
C PRO A 235 11.41 -34.64 -3.64
N MET A 236 11.13 -34.95 -2.37
CA MET A 236 10.50 -34.12 -1.32
C MET A 236 9.88 -32.79 -1.78
N ARG A 237 8.58 -32.80 -2.09
CA ARG A 237 7.79 -31.59 -2.29
C ARG A 237 7.11 -31.22 -0.97
N GLN A 238 7.50 -30.06 -0.46
CA GLN A 238 6.91 -29.40 0.71
C GLN A 238 5.38 -29.37 0.59
N LEU A 239 4.72 -29.83 1.64
CA LEU A 239 3.29 -29.68 1.87
C LEU A 239 2.99 -28.19 1.98
N THR A 240 2.53 -27.58 0.90
CA THR A 240 1.76 -26.34 0.99
C THR A 240 0.39 -26.71 1.58
N PRO A 241 -0.09 -26.02 2.63
CA PRO A 241 -1.46 -26.23 3.08
C PRO A 241 -2.38 -25.71 1.98
N SER A 242 -3.06 -26.66 1.34
CA SER A 242 -4.17 -26.38 0.43
C SER A 242 -5.17 -25.46 1.15
N PRO A 243 -5.59 -24.32 0.58
CA PRO A 243 -6.63 -23.52 1.19
C PRO A 243 -7.89 -24.37 1.23
N VAL A 244 -8.41 -24.57 2.43
CA VAL A 244 -9.65 -25.31 2.67
C VAL A 244 -10.77 -24.61 1.91
N ARG A 245 -11.04 -25.08 0.69
CA ARG A 245 -12.26 -24.74 -0.07
C ARG A 245 -13.43 -25.50 0.56
N SER A 246 -13.77 -25.13 1.78
CA SER A 246 -15.13 -25.26 2.27
C SER A 246 -15.95 -24.25 1.46
N ALA A 247 -16.45 -24.66 0.29
CA ALA A 247 -17.45 -23.87 -0.41
C ALA A 247 -18.57 -23.58 0.60
N SER A 248 -18.82 -22.31 0.88
CA SER A 248 -19.86 -21.93 1.84
C SER A 248 -21.17 -22.62 1.44
N LYS A 249 -21.94 -23.13 2.40
CA LYS A 249 -23.21 -23.83 2.12
C LYS A 249 -24.17 -22.97 1.27
N SER A 250 -24.05 -21.65 1.35
CA SER A 250 -24.69 -20.66 0.46
C SER A 250 -24.27 -20.78 -1.01
N ALA A 251 -22.99 -21.00 -1.32
CA ALA A 251 -22.51 -21.17 -2.69
C ALA A 251 -23.04 -22.46 -3.33
N LEU A 252 -23.17 -23.52 -2.53
CA LEU A 252 -23.80 -24.77 -2.99
C LEU A 252 -25.27 -24.55 -3.34
N HIS A 253 -26.00 -23.77 -2.56
CA HIS A 253 -27.39 -23.44 -2.84
C HIS A 253 -27.56 -22.73 -4.20
N ILE A 254 -26.70 -21.75 -4.52
CA ILE A 254 -26.70 -21.08 -5.83
C ILE A 254 -26.42 -22.08 -6.97
N SER A 255 -25.48 -23.01 -6.77
CA SER A 255 -25.17 -24.04 -7.77
C SER A 255 -26.34 -25.00 -8.02
N ILE A 256 -27.11 -25.33 -6.98
CA ILE A 256 -28.32 -26.17 -7.07
C ILE A 256 -29.44 -25.39 -7.78
N LEU A 257 -29.66 -24.13 -7.42
CA LEU A 257 -30.62 -23.26 -8.12
C LEU A 257 -30.30 -23.16 -9.60
N ARG A 258 -29.02 -22.98 -9.95
CA ARG A 258 -28.58 -22.91 -11.34
C ARG A 258 -28.83 -24.21 -12.09
N SER A 259 -28.57 -25.37 -11.49
CA SER A 259 -28.83 -26.66 -12.15
C SER A 259 -30.31 -26.90 -12.38
N GLN A 260 -31.16 -26.55 -11.40
CA GLN A 260 -32.62 -26.60 -11.53
C GLN A 260 -33.11 -25.64 -12.62
N LEU A 261 -32.58 -24.42 -12.67
CA LEU A 261 -32.95 -23.41 -13.67
C LEU A 261 -32.56 -23.83 -15.10
N VAL A 262 -31.39 -24.42 -15.30
CA VAL A 262 -30.98 -24.93 -16.63
C VAL A 262 -31.92 -26.06 -17.09
N GLY A 263 -32.31 -26.95 -16.17
CA GLY A 263 -33.32 -27.96 -16.44
C GLY A 263 -34.66 -27.35 -16.84
N LEU A 264 -35.10 -26.34 -16.09
CA LEU A 264 -36.35 -25.62 -16.34
C LEU A 264 -36.36 -24.86 -17.69
N GLN A 265 -35.26 -24.17 -18.03
CA GLN A 265 -35.08 -23.49 -19.31
C GLN A 265 -35.14 -24.48 -20.48
N THR A 266 -34.54 -25.66 -20.32
CA THR A 266 -34.58 -26.72 -21.33
C THR A 266 -36.01 -27.25 -21.51
N ARG A 267 -36.73 -27.49 -20.40
CA ARG A 267 -38.13 -27.91 -20.42
C ARG A 267 -39.05 -26.86 -21.06
N HIS A 268 -38.92 -25.60 -20.67
CA HIS A 268 -39.68 -24.50 -21.29
C HIS A 268 -39.44 -24.40 -22.79
N ARG A 269 -38.17 -24.49 -23.24
CA ARG A 269 -37.85 -24.49 -24.67
C ARG A 269 -38.51 -25.66 -25.40
N ASN A 270 -38.45 -26.86 -24.82
CA ASN A 270 -39.11 -28.04 -25.40
C ASN A 270 -40.63 -27.87 -25.46
N TYR A 271 -41.25 -27.38 -24.39
CA TYR A 271 -42.68 -27.07 -24.34
C TYR A 271 -43.10 -26.03 -25.39
N ALA A 272 -42.42 -24.87 -25.43
CA ALA A 272 -42.75 -23.79 -26.35
C ALA A 272 -42.55 -24.16 -27.83
N PHE A 273 -41.42 -24.80 -28.18
CA PHE A 273 -41.09 -25.09 -29.58
C PHE A 273 -41.63 -26.44 -30.08
N ASN A 274 -41.49 -27.51 -29.30
CA ASN A 274 -41.84 -28.86 -29.78
C ASN A 274 -43.33 -29.19 -29.60
N LEU A 275 -43.99 -28.56 -28.62
CA LEU A 275 -45.41 -28.79 -28.35
C LEU A 275 -46.26 -27.62 -28.87
N VAL A 276 -46.12 -26.42 -28.30
CA VAL A 276 -47.01 -25.28 -28.61
C VAL A 276 -46.85 -24.79 -30.05
N LYS A 277 -45.63 -24.47 -30.48
CA LYS A 277 -45.38 -24.02 -31.86
C LYS A 277 -45.70 -25.10 -32.89
N ARG A 278 -45.42 -26.37 -32.56
CA ARG A 278 -45.78 -27.48 -33.44
C ARG A 278 -47.31 -27.63 -33.55
N ALA A 279 -48.04 -27.48 -32.45
CA ALA A 279 -49.50 -27.47 -32.47
C ALA A 279 -50.04 -26.34 -33.35
N SER A 280 -49.49 -25.12 -33.23
CA SER A 280 -49.81 -23.99 -34.12
C SER A 280 -49.59 -24.35 -35.60
N THR A 281 -48.44 -24.92 -35.97
CA THR A 281 -48.20 -25.32 -37.37
C THR A 281 -49.12 -26.43 -37.86
N VAL A 282 -49.60 -27.31 -36.98
CA VAL A 282 -50.58 -28.35 -37.34
C VAL A 282 -51.95 -27.70 -37.52
N LEU A 283 -52.33 -26.73 -36.68
CA LEU A 283 -53.55 -25.96 -36.82
C LEU A 283 -53.56 -25.16 -38.13
N ASP A 284 -52.45 -24.52 -38.51
CA ASP A 284 -52.33 -23.83 -39.81
C ASP A 284 -52.58 -24.79 -40.97
N ARG A 285 -51.99 -25.99 -40.93
CA ARG A 285 -52.25 -27.03 -41.94
C ARG A 285 -53.71 -27.49 -41.92
N MET A 286 -54.33 -27.58 -40.75
CA MET A 286 -55.76 -27.87 -40.64
C MET A 286 -56.61 -26.78 -41.29
N ILE A 287 -56.26 -25.50 -41.08
CA ILE A 287 -56.95 -24.35 -41.71
C ILE A 287 -56.81 -24.41 -43.23
N ASP A 288 -55.62 -24.68 -43.75
CA ASP A 288 -55.35 -24.80 -45.19
C ASP A 288 -56.05 -26.00 -45.84
N ALA A 289 -56.14 -27.13 -45.13
CA ALA A 289 -56.84 -28.33 -45.60
C ALA A 289 -58.35 -28.12 -45.56
N ALA A 290 -58.86 -27.55 -44.46
CA ALA A 290 -60.28 -27.29 -44.27
C ALA A 290 -60.82 -26.22 -45.24
N GLY A 291 -60.02 -25.21 -45.58
CA GLY A 291 -60.43 -24.14 -46.50
C GLY A 291 -60.70 -24.60 -47.94
N ARG A 292 -60.22 -25.79 -48.32
CA ARG A 292 -60.45 -26.40 -49.64
C ARG A 292 -61.71 -27.27 -49.68
N MET A 293 -62.28 -27.61 -48.52
CA MET A 293 -63.40 -28.53 -48.38
C MET A 293 -64.70 -27.80 -48.03
N LYS A 294 -65.84 -28.46 -48.28
CA LYS A 294 -67.18 -27.95 -47.97
C LYS A 294 -67.87 -28.89 -46.97
N GLU A 295 -68.84 -28.36 -46.22
CA GLU A 295 -69.73 -29.15 -45.34
C GLU A 295 -69.02 -29.94 -44.21
N LEU A 296 -67.93 -29.42 -43.66
CA LEU A 296 -67.15 -30.07 -42.58
C LEU A 296 -67.85 -30.16 -41.21
N GLY A 297 -69.04 -29.57 -41.08
CA GLY A 297 -69.77 -29.47 -39.81
C GLY A 297 -69.13 -28.48 -38.83
N GLY A 298 -69.73 -28.38 -37.64
CA GLY A 298 -69.29 -27.54 -36.54
C GLY A 298 -68.89 -28.37 -35.32
N ILE A 299 -68.97 -27.73 -34.16
CA ILE A 299 -68.49 -28.27 -32.88
C ILE A 299 -69.40 -29.38 -32.32
N GLU A 300 -70.68 -29.35 -32.68
CA GLU A 300 -71.71 -30.29 -32.18
C GLU A 300 -72.22 -31.28 -33.23
N GLY A 301 -71.73 -31.19 -34.48
CA GLY A 301 -72.18 -32.03 -35.60
C GLY A 301 -72.39 -31.26 -36.90
N PRO A 302 -73.27 -31.73 -37.80
CA PRO A 302 -73.59 -31.04 -39.06
C PRO A 302 -74.14 -29.63 -38.82
N MET A 303 -73.74 -28.64 -39.64
CA MET A 303 -74.29 -27.28 -39.55
C MET A 303 -75.53 -27.12 -40.44
N GLU A 304 -76.69 -26.94 -39.80
CA GLU A 304 -77.98 -26.73 -40.48
C GLU A 304 -78.11 -25.32 -41.09
N ASP A 305 -77.50 -24.30 -40.46
CA ASP A 305 -77.63 -22.89 -40.88
C ASP A 305 -76.58 -22.43 -41.92
N GLU A 306 -77.05 -21.99 -43.09
CA GLU A 306 -76.25 -21.36 -44.16
C GLU A 306 -75.40 -20.16 -43.67
N ALA A 307 -75.87 -19.42 -42.66
CA ALA A 307 -75.16 -18.28 -42.08
C ALA A 307 -73.89 -18.69 -41.31
N ASN A 308 -73.91 -19.86 -40.66
CA ASN A 308 -72.75 -20.40 -39.94
C ASN A 308 -71.80 -21.17 -40.86
N ARG A 309 -72.23 -21.63 -42.05
CA ARG A 309 -71.36 -22.23 -43.08
C ARG A 309 -70.31 -21.26 -43.64
N ARG A 310 -70.50 -19.95 -43.49
CA ARG A 310 -69.56 -18.91 -43.97
C ARG A 310 -68.52 -18.47 -42.93
N LYS A 311 -68.58 -18.99 -41.70
CA LYS A 311 -67.66 -18.61 -40.62
C LYS A 311 -66.39 -19.47 -40.66
N GLY A 312 -65.37 -19.01 -41.39
CA GLY A 312 -64.01 -19.56 -41.36
C GLY A 312 -63.89 -21.03 -41.81
N ALA A 313 -62.67 -21.48 -42.02
CA ALA A 313 -62.40 -22.88 -42.38
C ALA A 313 -62.43 -23.82 -41.15
N VAL A 314 -62.11 -23.30 -39.97
CA VAL A 314 -62.03 -24.03 -38.68
C VAL A 314 -62.83 -23.25 -37.63
N PRO A 315 -63.54 -23.91 -36.70
CA PRO A 315 -64.29 -23.21 -35.65
C PRO A 315 -63.40 -22.39 -34.72
N GLU A 316 -63.90 -21.21 -34.30
CA GLU A 316 -63.18 -20.21 -33.49
C GLU A 316 -62.65 -20.78 -32.16
N ALA A 317 -63.38 -21.69 -31.53
CA ALA A 317 -62.96 -22.36 -30.28
C ALA A 317 -61.58 -23.05 -30.39
N PHE A 318 -61.17 -23.50 -31.58
CA PHE A 318 -59.86 -24.12 -31.78
C PHE A 318 -58.73 -23.08 -31.77
N ILE A 319 -59.01 -21.90 -32.32
CA ILE A 319 -58.09 -20.77 -32.36
C ILE A 319 -57.92 -20.21 -30.94
N GLU A 320 -59.02 -20.02 -30.21
CA GLU A 320 -59.00 -19.58 -28.80
C GLU A 320 -58.17 -20.53 -27.91
N ILE A 321 -58.33 -21.85 -28.09
CA ILE A 321 -57.55 -22.85 -27.33
C ILE A 321 -56.06 -22.74 -27.66
N GLN A 322 -55.70 -22.53 -28.93
CA GLN A 322 -54.31 -22.38 -29.34
C GLN A 322 -53.71 -21.06 -28.83
N GLU A 323 -54.45 -19.96 -28.89
CA GLU A 323 -54.03 -18.66 -28.36
C GLU A 323 -53.80 -18.74 -26.84
N SER A 324 -54.68 -19.42 -26.10
CA SER A 324 -54.50 -19.66 -24.66
C SER A 324 -53.23 -20.46 -24.35
N LEU A 325 -52.88 -21.48 -25.16
CA LEU A 325 -51.63 -22.24 -25.02
C LEU A 325 -50.39 -21.39 -25.30
N GLU A 326 -50.47 -20.46 -26.27
CA GLU A 326 -49.39 -19.54 -26.59
C GLU A 326 -49.19 -18.46 -25.53
N GLU A 327 -50.29 -17.95 -24.96
CA GLU A 327 -50.27 -17.05 -23.81
C GLU A 327 -49.65 -17.72 -22.58
N ASP A 328 -50.04 -18.96 -22.28
CA ASP A 328 -49.44 -19.77 -21.21
C ASP A 328 -47.93 -19.99 -21.43
N ALA A 329 -47.50 -20.25 -22.66
CA ALA A 329 -46.09 -20.40 -22.99
C ALA A 329 -45.29 -19.11 -22.82
N LYS A 330 -45.93 -17.96 -23.06
CA LYS A 330 -45.35 -16.65 -22.83
C LYS A 330 -45.23 -16.34 -21.32
N ASP A 331 -46.29 -16.54 -20.53
CA ASP A 331 -46.28 -16.36 -19.06
C ASP A 331 -45.20 -17.23 -18.40
N ILE A 332 -45.15 -18.52 -18.76
CA ILE A 332 -44.10 -19.43 -18.27
C ILE A 332 -42.71 -18.91 -18.66
N GLY A 333 -42.54 -18.40 -19.88
CA GLY A 333 -41.28 -17.81 -20.34
C GLY A 333 -40.86 -16.61 -19.50
N GLU A 334 -41.77 -15.68 -19.23
CA GLU A 334 -41.54 -14.51 -18.37
C GLU A 334 -41.10 -14.94 -16.95
N ARG A 335 -41.78 -15.91 -16.36
CA ARG A 335 -41.40 -16.47 -15.04
C ARG A 335 -40.01 -17.12 -15.03
N VAL A 336 -39.67 -17.88 -16.07
CA VAL A 336 -38.33 -18.50 -16.19
C VAL A 336 -37.24 -17.44 -16.34
N THR A 337 -37.50 -16.38 -17.11
CA THR A 337 -36.54 -15.26 -17.23
C THR A 337 -36.35 -14.54 -15.90
N TRP A 338 -37.43 -14.35 -15.13
CA TRP A 338 -37.34 -13.78 -13.79
C TRP A 338 -36.49 -14.64 -12.85
N CYS A 339 -36.67 -15.98 -12.84
CA CYS A 339 -35.82 -16.89 -12.07
C CYS A 339 -34.34 -16.75 -12.43
N SER A 340 -34.03 -16.51 -13.71
CA SER A 340 -32.66 -16.25 -14.18
C SER A 340 -32.08 -14.93 -13.65
N LEU A 341 -32.88 -13.87 -13.62
CA LEU A 341 -32.47 -12.58 -13.04
C LEU A 341 -32.24 -12.71 -11.52
N PHE A 342 -33.07 -13.49 -10.84
CA PHE A 342 -32.92 -13.76 -9.41
C PHE A 342 -31.65 -14.57 -9.08
N GLU A 343 -31.33 -15.59 -9.88
CA GLU A 343 -30.06 -16.33 -9.74
C GLU A 343 -28.86 -15.40 -9.91
N GLY A 344 -28.90 -14.51 -10.91
CA GLY A 344 -27.88 -13.48 -11.12
C GLY A 344 -27.72 -12.53 -9.94
N GLN A 345 -28.84 -12.06 -9.35
CA GLN A 345 -28.83 -11.26 -8.13
C GLN A 345 -28.22 -12.02 -6.96
N SER A 346 -28.63 -13.27 -6.74
CA SER A 346 -28.12 -14.11 -5.65
C SER A 346 -26.61 -14.33 -5.76
N LYS A 347 -26.11 -14.55 -6.98
CA LYS A 347 -24.67 -14.64 -7.26
C LYS A 347 -23.93 -13.34 -6.93
N LYS A 348 -24.42 -12.20 -7.41
CA LYS A 348 -23.80 -10.88 -7.15
C LYS A 348 -23.83 -10.54 -5.65
N ALA A 349 -24.95 -10.83 -4.98
CA ALA A 349 -25.10 -10.71 -3.54
C ALA A 349 -24.10 -11.57 -2.77
N HIS A 350 -23.88 -12.82 -3.22
CA HIS A 350 -22.91 -13.71 -2.61
C HIS A 350 -21.47 -13.22 -2.77
N GLU A 351 -21.08 -12.81 -3.97
CA GLU A 351 -19.76 -12.24 -4.25
C GLU A 351 -19.50 -11.00 -3.39
N TYR A 352 -20.49 -10.11 -3.28
CA TYR A 352 -20.44 -8.94 -2.41
C TYR A 352 -20.26 -9.32 -0.94
N TYR A 353 -21.06 -10.27 -0.45
CA TYR A 353 -20.98 -10.75 0.93
C TYR A 353 -19.61 -11.37 1.27
N VAL A 354 -19.05 -12.17 0.34
CA VAL A 354 -17.73 -12.78 0.49
C VAL A 354 -16.64 -11.71 0.50
N ALA A 355 -16.71 -10.73 -0.41
CA ALA A 355 -15.75 -9.62 -0.44
C ALA A 355 -15.76 -8.81 0.86
N CYS A 356 -16.94 -8.44 1.37
CA CYS A 356 -17.06 -7.74 2.66
C CYS A 356 -16.48 -8.55 3.82
N ASN A 357 -16.79 -9.85 3.92
CA ASN A 357 -16.23 -10.69 4.99
C ASN A 357 -14.73 -10.93 4.84
N HIS A 358 -14.21 -10.99 3.60
CA HIS A 358 -12.79 -11.12 3.37
C HIS A 358 -12.04 -9.85 3.78
N SER A 359 -12.54 -8.68 3.40
CA SER A 359 -12.06 -7.37 3.85
C SER A 359 -12.07 -7.27 5.38
N ARG A 360 -13.18 -7.66 6.01
CA ARG A 360 -13.31 -7.74 7.48
C ARG A 360 -12.28 -8.68 8.11
N HIS A 361 -12.09 -9.87 7.55
CA HIS A 361 -11.08 -10.82 8.05
C HIS A 361 -9.66 -10.25 7.98
N LEU A 362 -9.30 -9.58 6.88
CA LEU A 362 -8.00 -8.92 6.73
C LEU A 362 -7.86 -7.74 7.70
N ALA A 363 -8.92 -6.95 7.91
CA ALA A 363 -8.94 -5.90 8.93
C ALA A 363 -8.71 -6.49 10.34
N GLY A 364 -9.35 -7.60 10.67
CA GLY A 364 -9.10 -8.35 11.91
C GLY A 364 -7.64 -8.82 12.04
N GLN A 365 -7.05 -9.39 10.98
CA GLN A 365 -5.63 -9.77 10.98
C GLN A 365 -4.69 -8.56 11.16
N PHE A 366 -5.04 -7.43 10.54
CA PHE A 366 -4.33 -6.17 10.74
C PHE A 366 -4.41 -5.73 12.21
N LEU A 367 -5.59 -5.79 12.83
CA LEU A 367 -5.78 -5.41 14.23
C LEU A 367 -4.97 -6.29 15.19
N THR A 368 -4.91 -7.60 14.95
CA THR A 368 -4.06 -8.48 15.77
C THR A 368 -2.57 -8.22 15.55
N LYS A 369 -2.15 -7.88 14.32
CA LYS A 369 -0.76 -7.55 14.03
C LYS A 369 -0.34 -6.23 14.63
N ILE A 370 -1.21 -5.21 14.63
CA ILE A 370 -0.89 -3.92 15.24
C ILE A 370 -0.84 -4.01 16.76
N GLU A 371 -1.68 -4.84 17.40
CA GLU A 371 -1.57 -5.16 18.83
C GLU A 371 -0.17 -5.70 19.17
N LEU A 372 0.32 -6.67 18.38
CA LEU A 372 1.68 -7.20 18.55
C LEU A 372 2.75 -6.16 18.24
N ALA A 373 2.58 -5.36 17.18
CA ALA A 373 3.54 -4.33 16.78
C ALA A 373 3.63 -3.17 17.77
N LEU A 374 2.60 -2.92 18.58
CA LEU A 374 2.60 -1.93 19.67
C LEU A 374 3.29 -2.44 20.94
N ALA A 375 3.58 -3.74 21.05
CA ALA A 375 4.39 -4.30 22.13
C ALA A 375 5.90 -4.11 21.88
N GLU A 376 6.30 -3.81 20.65
CA GLU A 376 7.68 -3.59 20.23
C GLU A 376 7.93 -2.13 19.81
N PRO A 377 9.19 -1.66 19.76
CA PRO A 377 9.49 -0.31 19.32
C PRO A 377 9.10 -0.09 17.85
N ALA A 378 8.51 1.07 17.56
CA ALA A 378 8.03 1.37 16.21
C ALA A 378 9.15 1.29 15.16
N SER A 379 8.88 0.60 14.04
CA SER A 379 9.84 0.42 12.95
C SER A 379 9.25 0.70 11.57
N SER A 380 10.09 1.11 10.64
CA SER A 380 9.68 1.42 9.27
C SER A 380 9.23 0.17 8.49
N PHE A 381 9.87 -0.98 8.75
CA PHE A 381 9.53 -2.26 8.13
C PHE A 381 8.12 -2.72 8.51
N THR A 382 7.79 -2.74 9.80
CA THR A 382 6.46 -3.11 10.30
C THR A 382 5.40 -2.12 9.85
N HIS A 383 5.70 -0.82 9.80
CA HIS A 383 4.78 0.17 9.23
C HIS A 383 4.45 -0.13 7.76
N ALA A 384 5.46 -0.51 6.95
CA ALA A 384 5.24 -0.86 5.54
C ALA A 384 4.36 -2.11 5.39
N GLU A 385 4.60 -3.15 6.19
CA GLU A 385 3.78 -4.36 6.21
C GLU A 385 2.32 -4.07 6.63
N LEU A 386 2.13 -3.31 7.71
CA LEU A 386 0.82 -2.90 8.20
C LEU A 386 0.07 -2.04 7.16
N ASN A 387 0.76 -1.12 6.48
CA ASN A 387 0.18 -0.30 5.43
C ASN A 387 -0.23 -1.14 4.21
N GLN A 388 0.56 -2.16 3.84
CA GLN A 388 0.22 -3.07 2.75
C GLN A 388 -1.06 -3.85 3.07
N LEU A 389 -1.15 -4.45 4.27
CA LEU A 389 -2.34 -5.19 4.70
C LEU A 389 -3.59 -4.31 4.78
N PHE A 390 -3.45 -3.07 5.27
CA PHE A 390 -4.54 -2.11 5.31
C PHE A 390 -5.03 -1.75 3.90
N LYS A 391 -4.10 -1.51 2.95
CA LYS A 391 -4.45 -1.26 1.55
C LYS A 391 -5.19 -2.43 0.93
N GLU A 392 -4.67 -3.65 1.10
CA GLU A 392 -5.31 -4.86 0.60
C GLU A 392 -6.73 -5.02 1.16
N ALA A 393 -6.92 -4.83 2.46
CA ALA A 393 -8.23 -4.89 3.10
C ALA A 393 -9.20 -3.80 2.59
N SER A 394 -8.70 -2.59 2.32
CA SER A 394 -9.49 -1.47 1.78
C SER A 394 -9.86 -1.66 0.31
N ASP A 395 -8.95 -2.20 -0.51
CA ASP A 395 -9.16 -2.39 -1.96
C ASP A 395 -10.18 -3.50 -2.25
N ILE A 396 -10.27 -4.50 -1.36
CA ILE A 396 -11.21 -5.61 -1.47
C ILE A 396 -12.63 -5.20 -1.06
N LEU A 397 -12.80 -4.15 -0.24
CA LEU A 397 -14.12 -3.68 0.16
C LEU A 397 -14.87 -3.16 -1.07
N PRO A 398 -16.03 -3.74 -1.44
CA PRO A 398 -16.78 -3.29 -2.62
C PRO A 398 -17.28 -1.84 -2.46
N ALA A 399 -17.89 -1.24 -3.49
CA ALA A 399 -18.59 0.07 -3.38
C ALA A 399 -19.98 -0.07 -2.74
N GLU A 400 -20.57 1.02 -2.26
CA GLU A 400 -21.91 1.01 -1.66
C GLU A 400 -22.96 0.47 -2.65
N ILE A 401 -24.05 -0.08 -2.11
CA ILE A 401 -25.10 -0.68 -2.93
C ILE A 401 -25.95 0.44 -3.54
N ASP A 402 -25.65 0.74 -4.80
CA ASP A 402 -26.37 1.71 -5.61
C ASP A 402 -27.58 1.10 -6.34
N ASP A 403 -28.32 1.92 -7.08
CA ASP A 403 -29.45 1.50 -7.94
C ASP A 403 -29.05 0.57 -9.10
N THR A 404 -27.75 0.35 -9.30
CA THR A 404 -27.21 -0.63 -10.26
C THR A 404 -27.24 -2.07 -9.73
N PHE A 405 -27.62 -2.27 -8.46
CA PHE A 405 -27.80 -3.61 -7.91
C PHE A 405 -29.11 -4.24 -8.42
N PRO A 406 -29.09 -5.49 -8.90
CA PRO A 406 -30.27 -6.12 -9.50
C PRO A 406 -31.40 -6.31 -8.48
N ARG A 407 -32.59 -5.83 -8.84
CA ARG A 407 -33.84 -5.92 -8.06
C ARG A 407 -34.96 -6.51 -8.93
N PRO A 408 -34.91 -7.81 -9.24
CA PRO A 408 -35.91 -8.45 -10.10
C PRO A 408 -37.27 -8.46 -9.41
N THR A 409 -38.30 -7.98 -10.10
CA THR A 409 -39.70 -7.94 -9.64
C THR A 409 -40.61 -8.60 -10.67
N HIS A 410 -41.67 -9.27 -10.22
CA HIS A 410 -42.63 -9.93 -11.09
C HIS A 410 -44.01 -9.96 -10.44
N ALA A 411 -45.07 -9.72 -11.23
CA ALA A 411 -46.44 -9.59 -10.73
C ALA A 411 -46.95 -10.86 -10.01
N SER A 412 -46.52 -12.05 -10.45
CA SER A 412 -46.90 -13.32 -9.81
C SER A 412 -46.17 -13.59 -8.49
N PHE A 413 -45.15 -12.80 -8.12
CA PHE A 413 -44.31 -13.07 -6.94
C PHE A 413 -44.11 -11.83 -6.05
N PRO A 414 -45.19 -11.21 -5.51
CA PRO A 414 -45.10 -9.97 -4.72
C PRO A 414 -44.33 -10.13 -3.40
N THR A 415 -44.29 -11.34 -2.84
CA THR A 415 -43.52 -11.63 -1.61
C THR A 415 -42.01 -11.44 -1.79
N LYS A 416 -41.52 -11.39 -3.04
CA LYS A 416 -40.09 -11.26 -3.37
C LYS A 416 -39.56 -9.85 -3.24
N ASP A 417 -40.43 -8.85 -3.35
CA ASP A 417 -40.03 -7.46 -3.15
C ASP A 417 -39.55 -7.25 -1.71
N GLN A 418 -40.14 -7.97 -0.75
CA GLN A 418 -39.67 -7.99 0.62
C GLN A 418 -38.33 -8.72 0.75
N HIS A 419 -38.19 -9.88 0.12
CA HIS A 419 -36.92 -10.63 0.12
C HIS A 419 -35.74 -9.85 -0.48
N ASN A 420 -35.98 -9.08 -1.56
CA ASN A 420 -34.98 -8.18 -2.14
C ASN A 420 -34.51 -7.13 -1.12
N LYS A 421 -35.44 -6.54 -0.35
CA LYS A 421 -35.10 -5.59 0.73
C LYS A 421 -34.31 -6.27 1.84
N ASP A 422 -34.67 -7.51 2.18
CA ASP A 422 -33.98 -8.28 3.22
C ASP A 422 -32.53 -8.59 2.81
N ILE A 423 -32.29 -9.05 1.57
CA ILE A 423 -30.94 -9.24 1.00
C ILE A 423 -30.13 -7.95 1.11
N GLU A 424 -30.68 -6.82 0.64
CA GLU A 424 -29.96 -5.55 0.70
C GLU A 424 -29.67 -5.11 2.14
N SER A 425 -30.59 -5.33 3.07
CA SER A 425 -30.39 -4.98 4.48
C SER A 425 -29.21 -5.76 5.08
N VAL A 426 -29.10 -7.05 4.77
CA VAL A 426 -27.99 -7.90 5.20
C VAL A 426 -26.68 -7.44 4.57
N LEU A 427 -26.66 -7.17 3.27
CA LEU A 427 -25.43 -6.74 2.59
C LEU A 427 -24.97 -5.35 3.08
N ARG A 428 -25.90 -4.41 3.33
CA ARG A 428 -25.58 -3.10 3.93
C ARG A 428 -25.04 -3.25 5.34
N ALA A 429 -25.63 -4.12 6.17
CA ALA A 429 -25.16 -4.38 7.52
C ALA A 429 -23.73 -4.95 7.54
N VAL A 430 -23.47 -5.99 6.74
CA VAL A 430 -22.14 -6.64 6.66
C VAL A 430 -21.08 -5.69 6.11
N ARG A 431 -21.43 -4.85 5.12
CA ARG A 431 -20.53 -3.80 4.65
C ARG A 431 -20.20 -2.81 5.75
N LYS A 432 -21.21 -2.35 6.49
CA LYS A 432 -21.03 -1.38 7.57
C LYS A 432 -20.11 -1.95 8.66
N GLU A 433 -20.30 -3.21 9.05
CA GLU A 433 -19.40 -3.89 9.98
C GLU A 433 -17.95 -3.93 9.48
N ALA A 434 -17.73 -4.29 8.22
CA ALA A 434 -16.39 -4.28 7.61
C ALA A 434 -15.78 -2.87 7.56
N GLN A 435 -16.60 -1.85 7.26
CA GLN A 435 -16.17 -0.46 7.24
C GLN A 435 -15.84 0.08 8.63
N ASP A 436 -16.62 -0.26 9.65
CA ASP A 436 -16.37 0.11 11.04
C ASP A 436 -15.04 -0.49 11.54
N GLU A 437 -14.74 -1.75 11.19
CA GLU A 437 -13.44 -2.38 11.49
C GLU A 437 -12.28 -1.71 10.73
N LEU A 438 -12.46 -1.38 9.45
CA LEU A 438 -11.46 -0.65 8.66
C LEU A 438 -11.22 0.77 9.18
N ASP A 439 -12.25 1.44 9.71
CA ASP A 439 -12.12 2.76 10.30
C ASP A 439 -11.29 2.73 11.59
N ILE A 440 -11.43 1.66 12.40
CA ILE A 440 -10.56 1.41 13.56
C ILE A 440 -9.14 1.13 13.08
N ALA A 441 -8.97 0.26 12.07
CA ALA A 441 -7.67 -0.05 11.49
C ALA A 441 -6.95 1.19 10.94
N ARG A 442 -7.67 2.07 10.24
CA ARG A 442 -7.16 3.35 9.72
C ARG A 442 -6.65 4.24 10.85
N LYS A 443 -7.45 4.41 11.91
CA LYS A 443 -7.05 5.20 13.09
C LYS A 443 -5.80 4.60 13.74
N ALA A 444 -5.72 3.28 13.89
CA ALA A 444 -4.56 2.60 14.44
C ALA A 444 -3.31 2.76 13.55
N LEU A 445 -3.45 2.65 12.23
CA LEU A 445 -2.34 2.87 11.28
C LEU A 445 -1.81 4.32 11.35
N THR A 446 -2.71 5.31 11.39
CA THR A 446 -2.30 6.72 11.50
C THR A 446 -1.57 6.99 12.82
N PHE A 447 -2.04 6.39 13.92
CA PHE A 447 -1.37 6.46 15.21
C PHE A 447 0.03 5.84 15.13
N TYR A 448 0.17 4.62 14.61
CA TYR A 448 1.46 3.96 14.41
C TYR A 448 2.42 4.79 13.56
N SER A 449 1.93 5.40 12.48
CA SER A 449 2.72 6.29 11.61
C SER A 449 3.21 7.54 12.34
N SER A 450 2.40 8.10 13.25
CA SER A 450 2.77 9.27 14.04
C SER A 450 3.81 8.92 15.11
N LEU A 451 3.68 7.74 15.73
CA LEU A 451 4.64 7.20 16.68
C LEU A 451 5.99 6.96 16.01
N LEU A 452 6.01 6.34 14.82
CA LEU A 452 7.22 6.12 14.03
C LEU A 452 7.92 7.44 13.70
N LYS A 453 7.19 8.43 13.16
CA LYS A 453 7.76 9.74 12.83
C LYS A 453 8.37 10.43 14.07
N ALA A 454 7.67 10.37 15.21
CA ALA A 454 8.17 10.94 16.45
C ALA A 454 9.45 10.21 16.92
N ARG A 455 9.50 8.87 16.84
CA ARG A 455 10.68 8.07 17.17
C ARG A 455 11.87 8.37 16.25
N GLU A 456 11.66 8.41 14.93
CA GLU A 456 12.71 8.75 13.96
C GLU A 456 13.26 10.17 14.18
N SER A 457 12.37 11.14 14.49
CA SER A 457 12.79 12.50 14.82
C SER A 457 13.65 12.54 16.09
N LEU A 458 13.30 11.73 17.10
CA LEU A 458 14.05 11.64 18.35
C LEU A 458 15.41 10.97 18.15
N GLN A 459 15.49 9.92 17.32
CA GLN A 459 16.76 9.29 16.94
C GLN A 459 17.67 10.24 16.17
N ALA A 460 17.12 11.04 15.25
CA ALA A 460 17.90 12.04 14.53
C ALA A 460 18.48 13.10 15.48
N GLN A 461 17.70 13.55 16.47
CA GLN A 461 18.18 14.45 17.51
C GLN A 461 19.23 13.80 18.41
N GLN A 462 19.08 12.54 18.79
CA GLN A 462 20.09 11.80 19.55
C GLN A 462 21.43 11.75 18.80
N ASN A 463 21.41 11.48 17.50
CA ASN A 463 22.63 11.48 16.69
C ASN A 463 23.30 12.86 16.66
N ARG A 464 22.51 13.94 16.55
CA ARG A 464 23.02 15.31 16.61
C ARG A 464 23.65 15.64 17.97
N VAL A 465 23.02 15.23 19.07
CA VAL A 465 23.57 15.35 20.43
C VAL A 465 24.90 14.61 20.55
N LYS A 466 24.99 13.37 20.05
CA LYS A 466 26.23 12.58 20.07
C LYS A 466 27.36 13.23 19.27
N THR A 467 27.06 13.76 18.08
CA THR A 467 28.05 14.48 17.27
C THR A 467 28.56 15.75 17.96
N LEU A 468 27.66 16.58 18.50
CA LEU A 468 28.04 17.79 19.24
C LEU A 468 28.82 17.47 20.51
N ARG A 469 28.42 16.43 21.25
CA ARG A 469 29.16 15.97 22.43
C ARG A 469 30.58 15.56 22.08
N HIS A 470 30.78 14.88 20.95
CA HIS A 470 32.10 14.51 20.47
C HIS A 470 32.93 15.74 20.09
N GLN A 471 32.35 16.70 19.37
CA GLN A 471 33.01 17.96 19.02
C GLN A 471 33.41 18.75 20.27
N LEU A 472 32.53 18.85 21.26
CA LEU A 472 32.82 19.52 22.53
C LEU A 472 33.94 18.81 23.33
N HIS A 473 34.00 17.47 23.30
CA HIS A 473 35.11 16.74 23.92
C HIS A 473 36.44 17.02 23.19
N GLN A 474 36.43 17.10 21.86
CA GLN A 474 37.62 17.47 21.10
C GLN A 474 38.09 18.90 21.43
N THR A 475 37.17 19.86 21.56
CA THR A 475 37.53 21.23 21.98
C THR A 475 38.01 21.29 23.42
N LEU A 476 37.40 20.51 24.32
CA LEU A 476 37.88 20.38 25.71
C LEU A 476 39.33 19.89 25.75
N LEU A 477 39.64 18.80 25.05
CA LEU A 477 41.02 18.30 24.96
C LEU A 477 41.96 19.34 24.35
N ARG A 478 41.52 20.07 23.33
CA ARG A 478 42.29 21.16 22.72
C ARG A 478 42.55 22.29 23.71
N PHE A 479 41.59 22.64 24.55
CA PHE A 479 41.77 23.67 25.57
C PHE A 479 42.59 23.20 26.77
N GLU A 480 42.57 21.91 27.12
CA GLU A 480 43.36 21.35 28.22
C GLU A 480 44.85 21.20 27.83
N GLN A 481 45.13 20.65 26.65
CA GLN A 481 46.49 20.24 26.25
C GLN A 481 47.09 21.14 25.16
N GLY A 482 46.27 21.85 24.39
CA GLY A 482 46.69 22.52 23.16
C GLY A 482 46.72 21.57 21.96
N VAL A 483 47.40 21.99 20.88
CA VAL A 483 47.68 21.18 19.69
C VAL A 483 49.19 20.92 19.62
N ALA A 484 49.64 19.90 18.91
CA ALA A 484 51.07 19.56 18.82
C ALA A 484 51.95 20.78 18.42
N ASP A 485 51.48 21.63 17.51
CA ASP A 485 52.17 22.84 17.05
C ASP A 485 52.01 24.05 18.00
N ALA A 486 51.09 23.97 18.95
CA ALA A 486 50.72 25.03 19.89
C ALA A 486 50.27 24.42 21.24
N PRO A 487 51.20 23.84 22.03
CA PRO A 487 50.88 23.25 23.32
C PRO A 487 50.45 24.34 24.32
N ARG A 488 49.57 24.00 25.25
CA ARG A 488 49.14 24.96 26.28
C ARG A 488 50.31 25.27 27.23
N PRO A 489 50.68 26.55 27.39
CA PRO A 489 51.74 26.94 28.31
C PRO A 489 51.28 26.86 29.76
N SER A 490 52.17 26.40 30.63
CA SER A 490 52.00 26.50 32.09
C SER A 490 52.42 27.91 32.53
N LEU A 491 51.49 28.66 33.13
CA LEU A 491 51.77 30.03 33.58
C LEU A 491 52.94 30.10 34.58
N GLU A 492 53.12 29.06 35.39
CA GLU A 492 54.23 28.96 36.36
C GLU A 492 55.58 28.81 35.65
N ASP A 493 55.63 27.97 34.61
CA ASP A 493 56.84 27.72 33.85
C ASP A 493 57.20 28.94 32.99
N VAL A 494 56.22 29.65 32.42
CA VAL A 494 56.46 30.90 31.68
C VAL A 494 56.97 32.00 32.61
N ALA A 495 56.41 32.13 33.82
CA ALA A 495 56.89 33.08 34.82
C ALA A 495 58.35 32.79 35.25
N ARG A 496 58.80 31.53 35.20
CA ARG A 496 60.17 31.12 35.55
C ARG A 496 61.17 31.08 34.39
N ASN A 497 60.76 30.62 33.21
CA ASN A 497 61.65 30.35 32.07
C ASN A 497 61.52 31.36 30.91
N GLY A 498 60.37 32.03 30.75
CA GLY A 498 60.20 33.14 29.79
C GLY A 498 59.97 32.72 28.34
N GLU A 499 59.44 31.52 28.10
CA GLU A 499 59.12 31.04 26.76
C GLU A 499 57.91 31.77 26.17
N THR A 500 58.02 32.21 24.91
CA THR A 500 57.08 33.17 24.30
C THR A 500 55.81 32.53 23.72
N HIS A 501 55.72 31.19 23.67
CA HIS A 501 54.59 30.36 23.17
C HIS A 501 53.69 31.03 22.10
N ALA A 502 54.30 31.66 21.09
CA ALA A 502 53.60 32.57 20.17
C ALA A 502 52.54 31.87 19.31
N GLY A 503 52.75 30.60 18.94
CA GLY A 503 51.77 29.79 18.20
C GLY A 503 50.48 29.54 18.98
N TRP A 504 50.57 29.41 20.31
CA TRP A 504 49.40 29.27 21.17
C TRP A 504 48.64 30.59 21.29
N LEU A 505 49.34 31.70 21.53
CA LEU A 505 48.72 33.04 21.62
C LEU A 505 47.96 33.42 20.34
N ALA A 506 48.48 33.07 19.17
CA ALA A 506 47.82 33.36 17.90
C ALA A 506 46.57 32.49 17.66
N ALA A 507 46.56 31.24 18.13
CA ALA A 507 45.52 30.28 17.82
C ALA A 507 44.34 30.28 18.82
N VAL A 508 44.57 30.72 20.06
CA VAL A 508 43.56 30.70 21.14
C VAL A 508 42.28 31.50 20.83
N PRO A 509 42.32 32.72 20.25
CA PRO A 509 41.10 33.47 19.93
C PRO A 509 40.14 32.66 19.05
N ASP A 510 40.65 32.05 17.97
CA ASP A 510 39.87 31.20 17.07
C ASP A 510 39.29 29.97 17.80
N TRP A 511 40.02 29.41 18.78
CA TRP A 511 39.54 28.26 19.54
C TRP A 511 38.43 28.65 20.50
N ILE A 512 38.53 29.81 21.15
CA ILE A 512 37.50 30.35 22.03
C ILE A 512 36.23 30.64 21.22
N ASP A 513 36.34 31.31 20.08
CA ASP A 513 35.18 31.61 19.22
C ASP A 513 34.47 30.34 18.74
N SER A 514 35.25 29.32 18.35
CA SER A 514 34.74 28.00 17.96
C SER A 514 34.07 27.27 19.14
N GLY A 515 34.69 27.32 20.33
CA GLY A 515 34.15 26.74 21.56
C GLY A 515 32.83 27.38 21.98
N ASP A 516 32.76 28.71 22.00
CA ASP A 516 31.55 29.47 22.34
C ASP A 516 30.41 29.19 21.35
N LEU A 517 30.71 29.06 20.06
CA LEU A 517 29.74 28.67 19.04
C LEU A 517 29.18 27.26 19.29
N LEU A 518 30.04 26.31 19.65
CA LEU A 518 29.61 24.95 20.00
C LEU A 518 28.80 24.90 21.30
N VAL A 519 29.13 25.71 22.30
CA VAL A 519 28.37 25.83 23.57
C VAL A 519 26.97 26.38 23.30
N ARG A 520 26.85 27.43 22.48
CA ARG A 520 25.54 27.96 22.05
C ARG A 520 24.74 26.92 21.28
N ALA A 521 25.37 26.27 20.31
CA ALA A 521 24.73 25.20 19.53
C ALA A 521 24.26 24.03 20.42
N ALA A 522 25.01 23.70 21.48
CA ALA A 522 24.63 22.68 22.45
C ALA A 522 23.34 23.06 23.20
N SER A 523 23.23 24.30 23.68
CA SER A 523 22.01 24.82 24.32
C SER A 523 20.81 24.77 23.37
N ASP A 524 20.97 25.26 22.14
CA ASP A 524 19.90 25.24 21.13
C ASP A 524 19.44 23.81 20.82
N THR A 525 20.39 22.87 20.70
CA THR A 525 20.04 21.46 20.48
C THR A 525 19.37 20.82 21.67
N GLN A 526 19.70 21.20 22.90
CA GLN A 526 19.02 20.72 24.09
C GLN A 526 17.55 21.20 24.12
N GLU A 527 17.29 22.47 23.81
CA GLU A 527 15.91 22.97 23.71
C GLU A 527 15.13 22.20 22.62
N ALA A 528 15.75 21.99 21.46
CA ALA A 528 15.15 21.20 20.39
C ALA A 528 14.89 19.73 20.79
N THR A 529 15.82 19.09 21.51
CA THR A 529 15.66 17.70 21.97
C THR A 529 14.60 17.58 23.05
N THR A 530 14.50 18.53 23.98
CA THR A 530 13.44 18.55 25.01
C THR A 530 12.06 18.68 24.37
N LEU A 531 11.91 19.52 23.35
CA LEU A 531 10.67 19.65 22.58
C LEU A 531 10.34 18.35 21.84
N ALA A 532 11.33 17.72 21.20
CA ALA A 532 11.15 16.42 20.54
C ALA A 532 10.75 15.31 21.54
N LEU A 533 11.33 15.28 22.74
CA LEU A 533 10.94 14.38 23.83
C LEU A 533 9.50 14.60 24.29
N MET A 534 9.06 15.85 24.41
CA MET A 534 7.66 16.16 24.75
C MET A 534 6.70 15.68 23.65
N GLN A 535 7.04 15.90 22.37
CA GLN A 535 6.26 15.40 21.24
C GLN A 535 6.21 13.87 21.22
N TYR A 536 7.34 13.21 21.50
CA TYR A 536 7.41 11.75 21.58
C TYR A 536 6.56 11.19 22.72
N ARG A 537 6.66 11.76 23.93
CA ARG A 537 5.82 11.38 25.08
C ARG A 537 4.33 11.57 24.81
N LYS A 538 3.96 12.63 24.07
CA LYS A 538 2.59 12.84 23.62
C LYS A 538 2.15 11.79 22.59
N ALA A 539 3.01 11.45 21.64
CA ALA A 539 2.75 10.44 20.61
C ALA A 539 2.62 9.01 21.18
N LEU A 540 3.26 8.73 22.33
CA LEU A 540 3.10 7.47 23.06
C LEU A 540 1.70 7.28 23.67
N GLN A 541 0.91 8.35 23.83
CA GLN A 541 -0.44 8.25 24.37
C GLN A 541 -1.43 7.86 23.26
N PRO A 542 -2.01 6.63 23.30
CA PRO A 542 -2.94 6.20 22.27
C PRO A 542 -4.26 6.98 22.35
N PRO A 543 -4.85 7.37 21.22
CA PRO A 543 -6.20 7.93 21.19
C PRO A 543 -7.22 6.90 21.69
N MET A 544 -8.36 7.35 22.23
CA MET A 544 -9.39 6.48 22.83
C MET A 544 -9.84 5.32 21.92
N ALA A 545 -9.84 5.52 20.61
CA ALA A 545 -10.20 4.49 19.63
C ALA A 545 -9.17 3.33 19.54
N VAL A 546 -7.90 3.61 19.83
CA VAL A 546 -6.77 2.66 19.72
C VAL A 546 -6.32 2.18 21.11
N LYS A 547 -6.81 2.81 22.19
CA LYS A 547 -6.47 2.47 23.57
C LYS A 547 -6.70 0.99 23.93
N LYS A 548 -7.69 0.34 23.32
CA LYS A 548 -7.97 -1.09 23.54
C LYS A 548 -6.93 -2.03 22.88
N LEU A 549 -6.23 -1.54 21.87
CA LEU A 549 -5.21 -2.28 21.11
C LEU A 549 -3.80 -2.07 21.69
N ALA A 550 -3.64 -1.07 22.57
CA ALA A 550 -2.36 -0.75 23.21
C ALA A 550 -2.17 -1.58 24.50
N PRO A 551 -0.93 -1.95 24.85
CA PRO A 551 -0.66 -2.62 26.12
C PRO A 551 -1.06 -1.74 27.31
N ASP A 552 -1.64 -2.35 28.36
CA ASP A 552 -2.06 -1.64 29.59
C ASP A 552 -0.89 -0.93 30.30
N THR A 553 0.33 -1.40 30.08
CA THR A 553 1.58 -0.85 30.63
C THR A 553 2.13 0.35 29.84
N GLY A 554 1.55 0.68 28.69
CA GLY A 554 2.11 1.61 27.72
C GLY A 554 3.17 0.95 26.82
N VAL A 555 3.48 1.58 25.69
CA VAL A 555 4.51 1.09 24.74
C VAL A 555 5.88 1.21 25.41
N PRO A 556 6.60 0.09 25.66
CA PRO A 556 7.91 0.13 26.30
C PRO A 556 8.95 0.64 25.30
N ASP A 557 9.46 1.86 25.52
CA ASP A 557 10.60 2.38 24.76
C ASP A 557 11.51 3.25 25.61
N ASP A 558 12.70 2.72 25.90
CA ASP A 558 13.74 3.37 26.68
C ASP A 558 14.42 4.52 25.91
N LEU A 559 14.13 4.70 24.62
CA LEU A 559 14.74 5.78 23.83
C LEU A 559 14.47 7.16 24.47
N GLY A 560 13.29 7.37 25.05
CA GLY A 560 12.94 8.63 25.70
C GLY A 560 13.79 8.95 26.93
N THR A 561 14.21 7.94 27.70
CA THR A 561 15.08 8.14 28.87
C THR A 561 16.52 8.31 28.43
N ILE A 562 17.01 7.45 27.53
CA ILE A 562 18.38 7.52 27.00
C ILE A 562 18.67 8.88 26.35
N VAL A 563 17.75 9.40 25.53
CA VAL A 563 17.96 10.70 24.87
C VAL A 563 17.89 11.87 25.85
N ASN A 564 17.08 11.74 26.90
CA ASN A 564 17.05 12.74 27.97
C ASN A 564 18.38 12.78 28.74
N ASP A 565 18.94 11.61 29.04
CA ASP A 565 20.23 11.50 29.73
C ASP A 565 21.39 11.99 28.84
N ASP A 566 21.41 11.61 27.55
CA ASP A 566 22.37 12.11 26.56
C ASP A 566 22.30 13.65 26.43
N ALA A 567 21.09 14.23 26.50
CA ALA A 567 20.89 15.68 26.43
C ALA A 567 21.36 16.39 27.71
N SER A 568 21.15 15.82 28.90
CA SER A 568 21.72 16.38 30.14
C SER A 568 23.25 16.33 30.14
N ASP A 569 23.82 15.21 29.70
CA ASP A 569 25.27 15.04 29.57
C ASP A 569 25.89 16.09 28.63
N LEU A 570 25.20 16.41 27.53
CA LEU A 570 25.67 17.43 26.59
C LEU A 570 25.84 18.81 27.25
N ILE A 571 24.91 19.20 28.12
CA ILE A 571 24.95 20.48 28.83
C ILE A 571 26.10 20.49 29.83
N ASP A 572 26.29 19.39 30.55
CA ASP A 572 27.37 19.29 31.54
C ASP A 572 28.73 19.41 30.85
N VAL A 573 28.90 18.80 29.68
CA VAL A 573 30.09 18.93 28.84
C VAL A 573 30.23 20.36 28.29
N ALA A 574 29.14 20.98 27.82
CA ALA A 574 29.15 22.35 27.33
C ALA A 574 29.52 23.35 28.43
N ARG A 575 29.00 23.17 29.65
CA ARG A 575 29.34 24.00 30.83
C ARG A 575 30.81 23.85 31.21
N ARG A 576 31.35 22.63 31.18
CA ARG A 576 32.79 22.40 31.37
C ARG A 576 33.60 23.12 30.30
N CYS A 577 33.18 23.05 29.04
CA CYS A 577 33.83 23.73 27.92
C CYS A 577 33.86 25.25 28.10
N ALA A 578 32.73 25.85 28.47
CA ALA A 578 32.62 27.28 28.74
C ALA A 578 33.50 27.74 29.91
N ASN A 579 33.51 26.97 31.01
CA ASN A 579 34.37 27.25 32.15
C ASN A 579 35.85 27.19 31.76
N LEU A 580 36.24 26.19 30.98
CA LEU A 580 37.63 26.01 30.57
C LEU A 580 38.05 27.04 29.51
N ALA A 581 37.14 27.44 28.61
CA ALA A 581 37.34 28.56 27.68
C ALA A 581 37.57 29.88 28.44
N SER A 582 36.82 30.14 29.51
CA SER A 582 37.04 31.32 30.36
C SER A 582 38.42 31.30 31.04
N SER A 583 38.87 30.13 31.49
CA SER A 583 40.21 29.92 32.06
C SER A 583 41.31 30.13 31.00
N VAL A 584 41.13 29.60 29.80
CA VAL A 584 42.06 29.82 28.68
C VAL A 584 42.10 31.29 28.26
N LYS A 585 40.98 31.99 28.31
CA LYS A 585 40.91 33.44 28.06
C LYS A 585 41.69 34.22 29.12
N THR A 586 41.53 33.90 30.41
CA THR A 586 42.32 34.53 31.47
C THR A 586 43.81 34.25 31.31
N ASP A 587 44.18 33.03 30.90
CA ASP A 587 45.57 32.67 30.64
C ASP A 587 46.13 33.44 29.42
N HIS A 588 45.32 33.63 28.37
CA HIS A 588 45.67 34.41 27.18
C HIS A 588 45.89 35.89 27.48
N GLU A 589 45.07 36.49 28.35
CA GLU A 589 45.23 37.88 28.79
C GLU A 589 46.44 38.05 29.73
N ALA A 590 46.70 37.07 30.59
CA ALA A 590 47.79 37.08 31.56
C ALA A 590 49.18 36.90 30.94
N LEU A 591 49.31 36.02 29.94
CA LEU A 591 50.62 35.59 29.45
C LEU A 591 51.46 36.72 28.81
N PRO A 592 50.90 37.64 27.99
CA PRO A 592 51.62 38.81 27.50
C PRO A 592 52.10 39.74 28.63
N ILE A 593 51.29 39.90 29.68
CA ILE A 593 51.64 40.73 30.85
C ILE A 593 52.77 40.07 31.64
N ILE A 594 52.75 38.74 31.86
CA ILE A 594 53.84 37.99 32.50
C ILE A 594 55.15 38.17 31.74
N LEU A 595 55.11 38.02 30.41
CA LEU A 595 56.30 38.20 29.57
C LEU A 595 56.81 39.65 29.59
N GLY A 596 55.90 40.63 29.61
CA GLY A 596 56.23 42.06 29.75
C GLY A 596 56.90 42.36 31.08
N VAL A 597 56.25 42.05 32.20
CA VAL A 597 56.77 42.29 33.56
C VAL A 597 58.11 41.57 33.78
N ARG A 598 58.27 40.35 33.26
CA ARG A 598 59.53 39.61 33.34
C ARG A 598 60.63 40.34 32.57
N ARG A 599 60.35 40.79 31.35
CA ARG A 599 61.30 41.53 30.52
C ARG A 599 61.69 42.85 31.18
N ASP A 600 60.71 43.60 31.68
CA ASP A 600 60.95 44.86 32.38
C ASP A 600 61.78 44.62 33.65
N ASN A 601 61.50 43.56 34.42
CA ASN A 601 62.31 43.19 35.57
C ASN A 601 63.75 42.78 35.20
N SER A 602 63.96 42.07 34.08
CA SER A 602 65.32 41.74 33.62
C SER A 602 66.08 42.97 33.12
N ASP A 603 65.39 43.87 32.42
CA ASP A 603 65.96 45.11 31.90
C ASP A 603 66.34 46.04 33.06
N VAL A 604 65.44 46.24 34.04
CA VAL A 604 65.73 46.98 35.29
C VAL A 604 66.89 46.35 36.06
N SER A 605 66.94 45.02 36.20
CA SER A 605 68.05 44.34 36.89
C SER A 605 69.39 44.62 36.18
N SER A 606 69.43 44.53 34.85
CA SER A 606 70.62 44.81 34.05
C SER A 606 71.05 46.28 34.17
N ASP A 607 70.10 47.20 34.08
CA ASP A 607 70.35 48.64 34.15
C ASP A 607 70.83 49.06 35.54
N VAL A 608 70.26 48.48 36.61
CA VAL A 608 70.73 48.68 37.99
C VAL A 608 72.16 48.16 38.17
N GLU A 609 72.49 46.98 37.64
CA GLU A 609 73.85 46.46 37.70
C GLU A 609 74.85 47.35 36.94
N GLU A 610 74.49 47.81 35.74
CA GLU A 610 75.33 48.71 34.95
C GLU A 610 75.53 50.05 35.66
N LEU A 611 74.45 50.63 36.20
CA LEU A 611 74.51 51.88 36.96
C LEU A 611 75.39 51.70 38.20
N ARG A 612 75.26 50.61 38.95
CA ARG A 612 76.14 50.33 40.10
C ARG A 612 77.60 50.19 39.69
N LYS A 613 77.91 49.53 38.57
CA LYS A 613 79.29 49.45 38.02
C LYS A 613 79.83 50.84 37.68
N LYS A 614 79.04 51.67 36.97
CA LYS A 614 79.39 53.06 36.66
C LYS A 614 79.64 53.88 37.92
N LEU A 615 78.80 53.69 38.94
CA LEU A 615 78.80 54.46 40.18
C LEU A 615 79.97 54.09 41.10
N ILE A 616 80.29 52.79 41.25
CA ILE A 616 81.51 52.33 41.92
C ILE A 616 82.76 52.88 41.21
N GLY A 617 82.76 52.85 39.87
CA GLY A 617 83.84 53.46 39.07
C GLY A 617 83.96 54.98 39.27
N ALA A 618 82.83 55.68 39.46
CA ALA A 618 82.81 57.11 39.77
C ALA A 618 83.29 57.41 41.19
N VAL A 619 82.92 56.61 42.19
CA VAL A 619 83.39 56.73 43.59
C VAL A 619 84.91 56.57 43.65
N ASN A 620 85.44 55.55 42.99
CA ASN A 620 86.88 55.31 42.94
C ASN A 620 87.63 56.47 42.26
N ARG A 621 87.10 57.03 41.16
CA ARG A 621 87.72 58.19 40.50
C ARG A 621 87.66 59.46 41.36
N ALA A 622 86.57 59.66 42.12
CA ALA A 622 86.42 60.80 43.02
C ALA A 622 87.36 60.73 44.24
N ALA A 623 87.60 59.53 44.77
CA ALA A 623 88.48 59.33 45.93
C ALA A 623 89.98 59.57 45.63
N TRP A 624 90.43 59.34 44.39
CA TRP A 624 91.86 59.29 44.05
C TRP A 624 92.33 60.33 43.01
N SER A 625 91.47 61.21 42.48
CA SER A 625 91.90 62.23 41.51
C SER A 625 92.02 63.63 42.13
N SER A 626 93.22 64.20 42.13
CA SER A 626 93.55 65.47 42.79
C SER A 626 93.22 66.73 41.97
N ARG A 627 92.64 66.64 40.76
CA ARG A 627 92.53 67.80 39.85
C ARG A 627 91.32 67.94 38.92
N THR A 628 90.24 67.16 39.06
CA THR A 628 89.12 67.27 38.09
C THR A 628 87.89 67.98 38.67
N SER A 629 87.26 68.88 37.91
CA SER A 629 85.97 69.49 38.25
C SER A 629 84.85 68.45 38.05
N VAL A 630 84.44 67.78 39.12
CA VAL A 630 83.63 66.56 39.02
C VAL A 630 82.10 66.80 38.98
N SER A 631 81.62 68.04 39.09
CA SER A 631 80.19 68.33 39.34
C SER A 631 79.21 67.93 38.23
N ALA A 632 79.58 68.08 36.95
CA ALA A 632 78.61 67.95 35.84
C ALA A 632 78.27 66.51 35.41
N LYS A 633 79.04 65.49 35.84
CA LYS A 633 78.81 64.08 35.48
C LYS A 633 77.93 63.32 36.47
N TYR A 634 77.48 63.97 37.55
CA TYR A 634 76.69 63.36 38.60
C TYR A 634 75.19 63.58 38.44
N GLU A 635 74.79 64.68 37.81
CA GLU A 635 73.39 64.94 37.45
C GLU A 635 72.91 63.89 36.44
N ASP A 636 73.74 63.55 35.43
CA ASP A 636 73.45 62.48 34.48
C ASP A 636 73.21 61.10 35.13
N LEU A 637 73.91 60.78 36.22
CA LEU A 637 73.76 59.49 36.93
C LEU A 637 72.53 59.46 37.87
N ASP A 638 72.15 60.61 38.42
CA ASP A 638 70.90 60.74 39.19
C ASP A 638 69.69 60.67 38.23
N ASP A 639 69.79 61.30 37.06
CA ASP A 639 68.79 61.19 35.99
C ASP A 639 68.65 59.75 35.46
N GLU A 640 69.77 59.04 35.21
CA GLU A 640 69.75 57.60 34.88
C GLU A 640 69.04 56.79 35.98
N LEU A 641 69.32 57.04 37.27
CA LEU A 641 68.65 56.36 38.38
C LEU A 641 67.14 56.66 38.42
N GLN A 642 66.72 57.91 38.18
CA GLN A 642 65.30 58.28 38.11
C GLN A 642 64.59 57.59 36.95
N THR A 643 65.25 57.40 35.80
CA THR A 643 64.66 56.65 34.68
C THR A 643 64.44 55.17 35.01
N ILE A 644 65.38 54.55 35.70
CA ILE A 644 65.29 53.15 36.17
C ILE A 644 64.20 53.00 37.24
N VAL A 645 64.08 53.95 38.18
CA VAL A 645 63.01 53.97 39.19
C VAL A 645 61.64 54.00 38.50
N ARG A 646 61.46 54.87 37.50
CA ARG A 646 60.19 54.97 36.76
C ARG A 646 59.86 53.68 35.99
N GLN A 647 60.88 53.00 35.43
CA GLN A 647 60.69 51.69 34.78
C GLN A 647 60.31 50.60 35.78
N ALA A 648 60.92 50.58 36.97
CA ALA A 648 60.58 49.64 38.04
C ALA A 648 59.16 49.88 38.60
N GLU A 649 58.75 51.13 38.75
CA GLU A 649 57.38 51.50 39.14
C GLU A 649 56.36 51.04 38.08
N GLY A 650 56.66 51.25 36.78
CA GLY A 650 55.82 50.76 35.69
C GLY A 650 55.67 49.23 35.68
N ALA A 651 56.75 48.49 35.91
CA ALA A 651 56.70 47.03 36.05
C ALA A 651 55.87 46.58 37.27
N GLY A 652 55.90 47.36 38.37
CA GLY A 652 55.08 47.13 39.56
C GLY A 652 53.58 47.38 39.34
N GLU A 653 53.22 48.38 38.54
CA GLU A 653 51.83 48.62 38.12
C GLU A 653 51.30 47.49 37.25
N GLU A 654 52.09 47.01 36.29
CA GLU A 654 51.72 45.87 35.44
C GLU A 654 51.62 44.55 36.24
N LEU A 655 52.48 44.36 37.26
CA LEU A 655 52.36 43.25 38.20
C LEU A 655 51.05 43.33 39.01
N SER A 656 50.64 44.53 39.40
CA SER A 656 49.35 44.76 40.09
C SER A 656 48.15 44.51 39.17
N ARG A 657 48.27 44.87 37.88
CA ARG A 657 47.26 44.52 36.85
C ARG A 657 47.17 43.01 36.66
N LEU A 658 48.30 42.31 36.67
CA LEU A 658 48.34 40.85 36.58
C LEU A 658 47.63 40.18 37.77
N GLU A 659 47.84 40.68 38.99
CA GLU A 659 47.15 40.21 40.19
C GLU A 659 45.64 40.41 40.13
N ALA A 660 45.18 41.50 39.50
CA ALA A 660 43.75 41.72 39.29
C ALA A 660 43.14 40.70 38.31
N ILE A 661 43.91 40.20 37.34
CA ILE A 661 43.44 39.27 36.30
C ILE A 661 43.50 37.81 36.77
N ILE A 662 44.61 37.38 37.36
CA ILE A 662 44.81 35.97 37.77
C ILE A 662 44.34 35.73 39.22
N GLY A 663 44.11 36.80 40.00
CA GLY A 663 43.85 36.72 41.43
C GLY A 663 45.09 36.28 42.22
N ASN A 664 44.89 35.66 43.40
CA ASN A 664 45.96 35.21 44.30
C ASN A 664 46.63 33.89 43.86
N ARG A 665 46.90 33.66 42.57
CA ARG A 665 47.70 32.49 42.14
C ARG A 665 49.18 32.72 42.48
N LEU A 666 49.48 32.52 43.77
CA LEU A 666 50.80 32.67 44.39
C LEU A 666 51.95 32.06 43.56
N PRO A 667 51.85 30.86 42.98
CA PRO A 667 52.96 30.25 42.24
C PRO A 667 53.44 31.05 41.02
N VAL A 668 52.55 31.82 40.38
CA VAL A 668 52.84 32.64 39.19
C VAL A 668 53.37 34.02 39.60
N THR A 669 52.80 34.62 40.64
CA THR A 669 53.15 35.98 41.08
C THR A 669 54.43 36.00 41.92
N MET A 670 54.75 34.94 42.67
CA MET A 670 55.92 34.88 43.55
C MET A 670 57.26 35.11 42.83
N PRO A 671 57.62 34.39 41.74
CA PRO A 671 58.91 34.60 41.08
C PRO A 671 59.03 36.02 40.49
N LEU A 672 57.93 36.61 40.00
CA LEU A 672 57.92 37.98 39.49
C LEU A 672 58.04 39.02 40.62
N LYS A 673 57.41 38.76 41.76
CA LYS A 673 57.56 39.58 42.98
C LYS A 673 58.96 39.54 43.52
N GLU A 674 59.56 38.35 43.62
CA GLU A 674 60.94 38.17 44.09
C GLU A 674 61.91 38.96 43.21
N ALA A 675 61.77 38.86 41.88
CA ALA A 675 62.56 39.65 40.94
C ALA A 675 62.34 41.18 41.11
N SER A 676 61.09 41.62 41.27
CA SER A 676 60.77 43.04 41.52
C SER A 676 61.36 43.53 42.85
N THR A 677 61.30 42.75 43.92
CA THR A 677 61.90 43.10 45.21
C THR A 677 63.42 43.16 45.15
N ALA A 678 64.07 42.22 44.43
CA ALA A 678 65.51 42.26 44.22
C ALA A 678 65.94 43.51 43.44
N ASN A 679 65.14 43.93 42.45
CA ASN A 679 65.36 45.18 41.73
C ASN A 679 65.23 46.42 42.64
N LEU A 680 64.20 46.47 43.48
CA LEU A 680 64.03 47.57 44.46
C LEU A 680 65.20 47.63 45.45
N GLU A 681 65.65 46.49 45.98
CA GLU A 681 66.84 46.42 46.85
C GLU A 681 68.11 46.88 46.11
N GLY A 682 68.24 46.53 44.83
CA GLY A 682 69.31 46.98 43.95
C GLY A 682 69.30 48.49 43.70
N ILE A 683 68.13 49.08 43.47
CA ILE A 683 67.91 50.52 43.33
C ILE A 683 68.26 51.24 44.65
N ASP A 684 67.84 50.72 45.80
CA ASP A 684 68.17 51.27 47.11
C ASP A 684 69.68 51.19 47.41
N ALA A 685 70.34 50.11 46.97
CA ALA A 685 71.79 50.01 47.02
C ALA A 685 72.46 51.07 46.13
N ALA A 686 72.00 51.24 44.89
CA ALA A 686 72.50 52.27 43.98
C ALA A 686 72.30 53.69 44.53
N ARG A 687 71.15 53.98 45.16
CA ARG A 687 70.87 55.26 45.83
C ARG A 687 71.80 55.50 47.01
N ARG A 688 72.11 54.47 47.81
CA ARG A 688 73.12 54.56 48.88
C ARG A 688 74.51 54.82 48.32
N ASP A 689 74.90 54.12 47.27
CA ASP A 689 76.19 54.29 46.61
C ASP A 689 76.31 55.72 46.02
N LEU A 690 75.24 56.28 45.44
CA LEU A 690 75.16 57.69 44.99
C LEU A 690 75.32 58.67 46.16
N GLY A 691 74.68 58.38 47.30
CA GLY A 691 74.87 59.12 48.54
C GLY A 691 76.32 59.11 49.02
N ILE A 692 77.00 57.96 48.96
CA ILE A 692 78.43 57.83 49.28
C ILE A 692 79.27 58.66 48.30
N LEU A 693 78.99 58.59 47.00
CA LEU A 693 79.66 59.39 45.97
C LEU A 693 79.56 60.89 46.25
N SER A 694 78.38 61.40 46.63
CA SER A 694 78.19 62.81 47.01
C SER A 694 78.99 63.22 48.26
N ARG A 695 79.20 62.30 49.20
CA ARG A 695 80.01 62.53 50.41
C ARG A 695 81.49 62.49 50.10
N VAL A 696 81.93 61.49 49.33
CA VAL A 696 83.34 61.33 48.91
C VAL A 696 83.76 62.51 48.05
N THR A 697 82.92 63.00 47.15
CA THR A 697 83.20 64.21 46.35
C THR A 697 83.30 65.47 47.21
N ARG A 698 82.42 65.63 48.21
CA ARG A 698 82.50 66.73 49.18
C ARG A 698 83.78 66.67 50.03
N GLN A 699 84.14 65.47 50.49
CA GLN A 699 85.38 65.23 51.23
C GLN A 699 86.61 65.45 50.35
N ALA A 700 86.61 64.94 49.12
CA ALA A 700 87.69 65.17 48.15
C ALA A 700 87.84 66.66 47.82
N LYS A 701 86.75 67.42 47.71
CA LYS A 701 86.80 68.89 47.55
C LYS A 701 87.40 69.59 48.78
N ALA A 702 87.05 69.15 49.99
CA ALA A 702 87.63 69.66 51.23
C ALA A 702 89.13 69.30 51.35
N VAL A 703 89.52 68.06 51.02
CA VAL A 703 90.92 67.62 50.99
C VAL A 703 91.70 68.35 49.91
N ALA A 704 91.12 68.59 48.74
CA ALA A 704 91.75 69.40 47.69
C ALA A 704 91.99 70.83 48.17
N SER A 705 91.02 71.45 48.88
CA SER A 705 91.18 72.76 49.52
C SER A 705 92.33 72.77 50.54
N VAL A 706 92.34 71.80 51.47
CA VAL A 706 93.40 71.67 52.48
C VAL A 706 94.76 71.37 51.83
N SER A 707 94.81 70.58 50.76
CA SER A 707 96.05 70.29 50.03
C SER A 707 96.56 71.50 49.23
N SER A 708 95.65 72.33 48.73
CA SER A 708 95.99 73.61 48.08
C SER A 708 96.55 74.59 49.09
N GLU A 709 95.92 74.69 50.27
CA GLU A 709 96.36 75.51 51.40
C GLU A 709 97.70 74.99 51.95
N ALA A 710 97.89 73.67 52.05
CA ALA A 710 99.16 73.05 52.41
C ALA A 710 100.26 73.27 51.35
N ALA A 711 99.92 73.25 50.06
CA ALA A 711 100.86 73.58 48.99
C ALA A 711 101.26 75.06 49.03
N GLU A 712 100.32 75.95 49.35
CA GLU A 712 100.58 77.37 49.60
C GLU A 712 101.51 77.55 50.81
N HIS A 713 101.26 76.81 51.89
CA HIS A 713 102.14 76.78 53.06
C HIS A 713 103.53 76.20 52.76
N LEU A 714 103.65 75.17 51.92
CA LEU A 714 104.94 74.62 51.48
C LEU A 714 105.71 75.64 50.63
N VAL A 715 105.04 76.38 49.75
CA VAL A 715 105.67 77.51 49.02
C VAL A 715 106.15 78.59 49.99
N THR A 716 105.38 78.89 51.05
CA THR A 716 105.85 79.83 52.09
C THR A 716 107.02 79.28 52.90
N LEU A 717 107.06 77.97 53.18
CA LEU A 717 108.17 77.32 53.89
C LEU A 717 109.43 77.24 53.04
N ASP A 718 109.32 76.98 51.73
CA ASP A 718 110.46 77.03 50.81
C ASP A 718 110.99 78.46 50.71
N SER A 719 110.11 79.47 50.67
CA SER A 719 110.55 80.89 50.73
C SER A 719 111.24 81.24 52.06
N ALA A 720 110.81 80.66 53.18
CA ALA A 720 111.46 80.82 54.48
C ALA A 720 112.79 80.06 54.57
N ARG A 721 112.89 78.89 53.92
CA ARG A 721 114.12 78.11 53.82
C ARG A 721 115.18 78.82 52.98
N ASP A 722 114.78 79.42 51.86
CA ASP A 722 115.66 80.23 51.02
C ASP A 722 116.16 81.48 51.78
N ALA A 723 115.30 82.09 52.62
CA ALA A 723 115.71 83.19 53.50
C ALA A 723 116.71 82.76 54.60
N ILE A 724 116.59 81.55 55.14
CA ILE A 724 117.52 81.00 56.13
C ILE A 724 118.88 80.65 55.48
N SER A 725 118.89 80.13 54.24
CA SER A 725 120.14 79.87 53.51
C SER A 725 120.91 81.16 53.22
N ALA A 726 120.22 82.23 52.82
CA ALA A 726 120.84 83.54 52.57
C ALA A 726 121.44 84.18 53.83
N SER A 727 120.83 83.95 55.00
CA SER A 727 121.38 84.41 56.28
C SER A 727 122.64 83.67 56.70
N ASN A 728 122.81 82.40 56.30
CA ASN A 728 123.94 81.58 56.70
C ASN A 728 125.20 81.90 55.89
N ASP A 729 125.04 82.24 54.60
CA ASP A 729 126.16 82.70 53.76
C ASP A 729 126.72 84.06 54.25
N SER A 730 125.85 84.96 54.74
CA SER A 730 126.27 86.25 55.34
C SER A 730 127.07 86.10 56.64
N ILE A 731 126.92 85.00 57.38
CA ILE A 731 127.63 84.76 58.65
C ILE A 731 129.04 84.20 58.39
N ASN A 732 129.20 83.39 57.34
CA ASN A 732 130.51 82.83 56.98
C ASN A 732 131.45 83.92 56.42
N ASP A 733 130.95 84.89 55.65
CA ASP A 733 131.76 86.02 55.17
C ASP A 733 132.25 86.96 56.29
N ALA A 734 131.55 87.00 57.44
CA ALA A 734 131.93 87.81 58.59
C ALA A 734 133.04 87.15 59.45
N LEU A 735 133.13 85.81 59.45
CA LEU A 735 134.11 85.06 60.23
C LEU A 735 135.51 85.05 59.59
N ASP A 736 135.61 85.03 58.26
CA ASP A 736 136.91 85.06 57.56
C ASP A 736 137.61 86.43 57.65
N ASN A 737 136.85 87.53 57.79
CA ASN A 737 137.43 88.86 57.98
C ASN A 737 138.01 89.10 59.40
N ILE A 738 137.56 88.36 60.41
CA ILE A 738 138.07 88.48 61.79
C ILE A 738 139.39 87.70 61.97
N ALA A 739 139.59 86.61 61.22
CA ALA A 739 140.82 85.81 61.30
C ALA A 739 142.07 86.54 60.77
N ASN A 740 141.93 87.50 59.84
CA ASN A 740 143.08 88.16 59.20
C ASN A 740 143.63 89.38 59.96
N ILE A 741 142.98 89.87 61.02
CA ILE A 741 143.46 91.06 61.77
C ILE A 741 144.27 90.69 63.03
N SER A 742 144.15 89.47 63.54
CA SER A 742 144.84 89.02 64.77
C SER A 742 146.24 88.43 64.55
N CYS A 743 146.99 88.93 63.56
CA CYS A 743 148.39 88.58 63.32
C CYS A 743 149.42 89.69 63.70
N ALA A 744 149.06 90.81 64.33
CA ALA A 744 150.02 91.92 64.47
C ALA A 744 149.93 92.82 65.74
N LEU A 745 149.77 92.26 66.95
CA LEU A 745 150.05 92.99 68.22
C LEU A 745 150.37 92.00 69.37
N ILE A 746 151.52 91.33 69.37
CA ILE A 746 152.78 91.71 70.04
C ILE A 746 152.65 91.89 71.57
N ALA A 747 153.12 90.86 72.28
CA ALA A 747 154.08 90.90 73.39
C ALA A 747 154.27 92.22 74.17
N THR A 748 153.99 92.19 75.48
CA THR A 748 155.02 92.17 76.56
C THR A 748 154.39 92.35 77.96
N VAL A 749 155.09 91.80 78.96
CA VAL A 749 154.84 91.77 80.43
C VAL A 749 154.01 90.59 80.94
N SER A 750 154.44 89.76 81.89
CA SER A 750 155.70 89.09 82.27
C SER A 750 155.40 88.32 83.56
N ASN A 751 155.95 87.11 83.67
CA ASN A 751 156.42 86.40 84.88
C ASN A 751 155.54 86.31 86.13
N ASP A 752 155.17 85.09 86.56
CA ASP A 752 155.96 84.26 87.50
C ASP A 752 155.15 83.06 88.06
N ILE A 753 155.89 82.00 88.42
CA ILE A 753 155.61 80.86 89.33
C ILE A 753 155.47 79.47 88.69
N SER A 754 156.49 78.66 88.99
CA SER A 754 156.63 77.20 88.87
C SER A 754 155.94 76.42 90.00
N PHE A 755 155.94 75.07 89.87
CA PHE A 755 155.75 73.98 90.87
C PHE A 755 154.37 73.24 90.88
N PRO A 756 154.31 71.95 91.30
CA PRO A 756 153.96 70.84 90.40
C PRO A 756 152.88 69.87 90.96
N ASN A 757 152.72 68.74 90.26
CA ASN A 757 152.24 67.43 90.73
C ASN A 757 150.73 67.14 90.91
N GLN A 758 150.44 65.92 90.43
CA GLN A 758 149.52 64.90 90.95
C GLN A 758 148.03 64.92 90.56
N HIS A 759 147.71 63.87 89.79
CA HIS A 759 146.74 62.81 90.10
C HIS A 759 145.25 63.15 90.26
N ASP A 760 144.52 62.40 89.44
CA ASP A 760 143.29 61.66 89.71
C ASP A 760 141.92 62.31 89.48
N SER A 761 141.33 61.87 88.36
CA SER A 761 140.21 60.91 88.35
C SER A 761 138.92 61.32 89.06
N LEU A 762 137.93 61.72 88.24
CA LEU A 762 136.76 60.88 87.91
C LEU A 762 136.16 61.30 86.57
#